data_AF-A0A2S3Y9A4-F1
#
_entry.id   AF-A0A2S3Y9A4-F1
#
_cell.length_a   1.000
_cell.length_b   1.000
_cell.length_c   1.000
_cell.angle_alpha   90.00
_cell.angle_beta   90.00
_cell.angle_gamma   90.00
#
_symmetry.space_group_name_H-M   'P 1'
#
loop_
_entity.id
_entity.type
_entity.pdbx_description
1 polymer ?
#
loop_
_entity_poly.entity_id
_entity_poly.type
_entity_poly.pdbx_seq_one_letter_code
_entity_poly.pdbx_strand_id
1 'polypeptide(L)'
;MGNLPVVTTSFVGRDSELDSIDRALRDHRLVTLSGSGGVGKSRLALQTAGRVGDRYADGVWWADLSHLDDDQLLTTTVCDGVGLLDHSARRPVAALCEWLSDRRLLLVLDCCERLVDSCRQLVTELLAAAPGLTVLATSRQPLGAEGEHAVEVHPLSAGEDGDEAVRLFHDRAAAVVPGLALDSPGDAAAVAEICRRLEGIPLAVELACAQLRESSAQEITGRLASRLDALSDDTLWPRRHRALRTTIGWSHELCAPLERLLWARLSVFRGVITTADAEAVCSGGPLGAEAIAPALESLAGQSVLRRTGDGYRMLDTLREYGAMWLAELAEDALFTDRHARHFAQTAVQAHAGWLGPRQVEWYGKVAATHADLCAALEHLLAEDPERAMEMAGCAGLFWSCCGHLHQARTYLERVLALPLSAGPHRTRALWALGITLTLQGDHEAARRVGKECEEAARLGRDVEGALSAAHSMSFTYLMMGRPQTAHLVSDHALRRHPGDPADAPSQMRCRVIRLFALSALGRLDEAYEEATRLQRLSLRFGEHWARAYADHQLALIHLLQGRPRQAESHARAMLASKHQLHDSLGIALGLDLLAGAIAAQGDGVAAARTSGTGHMYWRIIGHPHRGTPELGAIREQWELRARQAAGDTAYERAYRRASADDAERGLAHALERQLPS
;
A
#
# COMPACT_ATOMS: atom_id res chain seq x y z
N MET A 1 4.47 -18.07 -0.32
CA MET A 1 3.91 -16.86 0.32
C MET A 1 4.86 -15.70 0.06
N GLY A 2 4.33 -14.49 -0.07
CA GLY A 2 5.14 -13.31 -0.39
C GLY A 2 4.43 -12.35 -1.35
N ASN A 3 4.95 -11.13 -1.44
CA ASN A 3 4.42 -10.04 -2.27
C ASN A 3 5.41 -9.58 -3.35
N LEU A 4 6.23 -10.51 -3.86
CA LEU A 4 7.25 -10.18 -4.86
C LEU A 4 6.63 -9.50 -6.09
N PRO A 5 7.20 -8.37 -6.55
CA PRO A 5 6.73 -7.70 -7.75
C PRO A 5 6.75 -8.61 -8.97
N VAL A 6 5.69 -8.56 -9.79
CA VAL A 6 5.64 -9.29 -11.06
C VAL A 6 6.45 -8.53 -12.12
N VAL A 7 7.36 -9.23 -12.81
CA VAL A 7 8.13 -8.66 -13.92
C VAL A 7 7.85 -9.45 -15.19
N THR A 8 7.48 -8.73 -16.26
CA THR A 8 7.05 -9.28 -17.54
C THR A 8 8.15 -9.34 -18.61
N THR A 9 9.31 -8.75 -18.33
CA THR A 9 10.46 -8.71 -19.25
C THR A 9 11.51 -9.73 -18.83
N SER A 10 12.21 -10.35 -19.79
CA SER A 10 13.24 -11.36 -19.48
C SER A 10 14.39 -10.76 -18.66
N PHE A 11 15.02 -11.60 -17.82
CA PHE A 11 16.24 -11.29 -17.10
C PHE A 11 17.42 -11.86 -17.89
N VAL A 12 18.38 -11.02 -18.26
CA VAL A 12 19.48 -11.39 -19.16
C VAL A 12 20.82 -11.27 -18.44
N GLY A 13 21.61 -12.35 -18.51
CA GLY A 13 22.94 -12.43 -17.90
C GLY A 13 22.91 -12.52 -16.38
N ARG A 14 24.07 -12.27 -15.76
CA ARG A 14 24.27 -12.21 -14.30
C ARG A 14 24.11 -13.52 -13.52
N ASP A 15 24.33 -14.64 -14.19
CA ASP A 15 24.30 -15.96 -13.53
C ASP A 15 25.34 -16.03 -12.40
N SER A 16 26.52 -15.42 -12.62
CA SER A 16 27.61 -15.39 -11.64
C SER A 16 27.27 -14.56 -10.40
N GLU A 17 26.62 -13.41 -10.57
CA GLU A 17 26.18 -12.55 -9.48
C GLU A 17 25.02 -13.19 -8.73
N LEU A 18 24.07 -13.81 -9.43
CA LEU A 18 23.00 -14.58 -8.79
C LEU A 18 23.58 -15.70 -7.91
N ASP A 19 24.56 -16.46 -8.41
CA ASP A 19 25.24 -17.51 -7.64
C ASP A 19 26.03 -16.93 -6.45
N SER A 20 26.60 -15.74 -6.61
CA SER A 20 27.33 -15.05 -5.53
C SER A 20 26.40 -14.57 -4.41
N ILE A 21 25.29 -13.92 -4.78
CA ILE A 21 24.28 -13.47 -3.82
C ILE A 21 23.61 -14.68 -3.16
N ASP A 22 23.38 -15.76 -3.92
CA ASP A 22 22.84 -17.00 -3.40
C ASP A 22 23.71 -17.60 -2.29
N ARG A 23 25.03 -17.61 -2.48
CA ARG A 23 26.00 -18.04 -1.47
C ARG A 23 26.01 -17.06 -0.29
N ALA A 24 26.06 -15.76 -0.54
CA ALA A 24 26.05 -14.75 0.51
C ALA A 24 24.82 -14.86 1.42
N LEU A 25 23.63 -15.12 0.87
CA LEU A 25 22.39 -15.31 1.65
C LEU A 25 22.36 -16.62 2.47
N ARG A 26 23.26 -17.58 2.21
CA ARG A 26 23.41 -18.78 3.06
C ARG A 26 24.31 -18.52 4.26
N ASP A 27 25.32 -17.69 4.06
CA ASP A 27 26.38 -17.45 5.04
C ASP A 27 26.12 -16.21 5.91
N HIS A 28 25.30 -15.28 5.42
CA HIS A 28 25.02 -13.99 6.06
C HIS A 28 23.52 -13.71 6.16
N ARG A 29 23.11 -13.09 7.27
CA ARG A 29 21.72 -12.69 7.53
C ARG A 29 21.39 -11.28 7.00
N LEU A 30 22.40 -10.51 6.62
CA LEU A 30 22.26 -9.21 5.98
C LEU A 30 23.16 -9.15 4.76
N VAL A 31 22.55 -9.05 3.59
CA VAL A 31 23.24 -8.85 2.32
C VAL A 31 22.78 -7.55 1.70
N THR A 32 23.70 -6.68 1.30
CA THR A 32 23.36 -5.41 0.63
C THR A 32 23.92 -5.40 -0.77
N LEU A 33 23.02 -5.25 -1.76
CA LEU A 33 23.40 -4.98 -3.14
C LEU A 33 23.69 -3.49 -3.27
N SER A 34 24.95 -3.16 -3.50
CA SER A 34 25.44 -1.79 -3.65
C SER A 34 25.85 -1.52 -5.10
N GLY A 35 25.65 -0.30 -5.61
CA GLY A 35 26.01 0.03 -6.98
C GLY A 35 25.29 1.26 -7.52
N SER A 36 25.70 1.73 -8.70
CA SER A 36 25.15 2.94 -9.32
C SER A 36 23.66 2.83 -9.67
N GLY A 37 23.02 3.97 -9.92
CA GLY A 37 21.63 4.02 -10.40
C GLY A 37 21.49 3.35 -11.76
N GLY A 38 20.41 2.60 -12.00
CA GLY A 38 20.15 1.96 -13.29
C GLY A 38 20.94 0.66 -13.55
N VAL A 39 21.83 0.26 -12.64
CA VAL A 39 22.63 -0.97 -12.74
C VAL A 39 21.83 -2.27 -12.50
N GLY A 40 20.52 -2.16 -12.20
CA GLY A 40 19.63 -3.31 -12.07
C GLY A 40 19.62 -3.99 -10.69
N LYS A 41 20.01 -3.30 -9.60
CA LYS A 41 20.00 -3.86 -8.22
C LYS A 41 18.64 -4.44 -7.83
N SER A 42 17.55 -3.69 -8.00
CA SER A 42 16.19 -4.14 -7.67
C SER A 42 15.78 -5.36 -8.49
N ARG A 43 16.14 -5.40 -9.79
CA ARG A 43 15.90 -6.57 -10.66
C ARG A 43 16.70 -7.78 -10.21
N LEU A 44 17.96 -7.60 -9.82
CA LEU A 44 18.82 -8.66 -9.33
C LEU A 44 18.35 -9.19 -7.95
N ALA A 45 17.90 -8.30 -7.06
CA ALA A 45 17.31 -8.66 -5.78
C ALA A 45 16.02 -9.47 -5.97
N LEU A 46 15.14 -9.03 -6.88
CA LEU A 46 13.91 -9.74 -7.21
C LEU A 46 14.18 -11.13 -7.80
N GLN A 47 15.12 -11.24 -8.73
CA GLN A 47 15.48 -12.51 -9.34
C GLN A 47 16.11 -13.47 -8.31
N THR A 48 16.96 -12.94 -7.43
CA THR A 48 17.51 -13.68 -6.31
C THR A 48 16.39 -14.19 -5.41
N ALA A 49 15.50 -13.29 -4.96
CA ALA A 49 14.36 -13.60 -4.12
C ALA A 49 13.47 -14.71 -4.69
N GLY A 50 13.18 -14.66 -5.99
CA GLY A 50 12.45 -15.72 -6.69
C GLY A 50 13.18 -17.06 -6.69
N ARG A 51 14.51 -17.07 -6.89
CA ARG A 51 15.35 -18.28 -6.90
C ARG A 51 15.49 -18.93 -5.53
N VAL A 52 15.53 -18.13 -4.46
CA VAL A 52 15.80 -18.63 -3.09
C VAL A 52 14.54 -18.82 -2.26
N GLY A 53 13.36 -18.49 -2.79
CA GLY A 53 12.10 -18.42 -2.04
C GLY A 53 11.77 -19.69 -1.26
N ASP A 54 12.02 -20.87 -1.83
CA ASP A 54 11.72 -22.17 -1.19
C ASP A 54 12.52 -22.44 0.11
N ARG A 55 13.57 -21.65 0.40
CA ARG A 55 14.36 -21.76 1.64
C ARG A 55 13.67 -21.12 2.85
N TYR A 56 12.70 -20.26 2.59
CA TYR A 56 12.06 -19.42 3.58
C TYR A 56 10.63 -19.89 3.77
N ALA A 57 10.38 -20.62 4.86
CA ALA A 57 9.09 -21.25 5.14
C ALA A 57 7.95 -20.21 5.20
N ASP A 58 8.26 -19.00 5.67
CA ASP A 58 7.32 -17.89 5.80
C ASP A 58 7.38 -16.91 4.61
N GLY A 59 8.05 -17.31 3.52
CA GLY A 59 8.04 -16.61 2.25
C GLY A 59 9.08 -15.50 2.08
N VAL A 60 8.93 -14.74 0.99
CA VAL A 60 9.79 -13.61 0.65
C VAL A 60 8.95 -12.35 0.52
N TRP A 61 9.37 -11.30 1.22
CA TRP A 61 8.61 -10.06 1.37
C TRP A 61 9.40 -8.88 0.85
N TRP A 62 8.73 -7.99 0.11
CA TRP A 62 9.31 -6.83 -0.53
C TRP A 62 8.75 -5.56 0.11
N ALA A 63 9.65 -4.72 0.64
CA ALA A 63 9.34 -3.37 1.08
C ALA A 63 10.03 -2.38 0.13
N ASP A 64 9.22 -1.63 -0.60
CA ASP A 64 9.67 -0.61 -1.53
C ASP A 64 9.78 0.74 -0.81
N LEU A 65 11.01 1.23 -0.60
CA LEU A 65 11.27 2.48 0.12
C LEU A 65 11.43 3.68 -0.84
N SER A 66 11.24 3.47 -2.15
CA SER A 66 11.45 4.49 -3.19
C SER A 66 10.64 5.77 -3.00
N HIS A 67 9.48 5.68 -2.36
CA HIS A 67 8.55 6.79 -2.18
C HIS A 67 8.84 7.62 -0.91
N LEU A 68 9.75 7.17 -0.05
CA LEU A 68 10.05 7.85 1.21
C LEU A 68 11.08 8.96 1.03
N ASP A 69 10.78 10.11 1.61
CA ASP A 69 11.68 11.27 1.65
C ASP A 69 12.47 11.36 2.96
N ASP A 70 11.90 10.86 4.07
CA ASP A 70 12.49 10.78 5.41
C ASP A 70 12.19 9.43 6.08
N ASP A 71 12.66 9.25 7.32
CA ASP A 71 12.55 8.00 8.06
C ASP A 71 11.29 7.86 8.93
N GLN A 72 10.42 8.87 8.98
CA GLN A 72 9.25 8.86 9.88
C GLN A 72 8.30 7.71 9.57
N LEU A 73 8.16 7.38 8.28
CA LEU A 73 7.28 6.31 7.80
C LEU A 73 8.03 5.00 7.50
N LEU A 74 9.35 4.95 7.65
CA LEU A 74 10.19 3.80 7.28
C LEU A 74 9.67 2.49 7.88
N THR A 75 9.48 2.47 9.20
CA THR A 75 9.06 1.22 9.87
C THR A 75 7.67 0.80 9.42
N THR A 76 6.77 1.76 9.25
CA THR A 76 5.38 1.48 8.83
C THR A 76 5.33 0.98 7.39
N THR A 77 6.13 1.53 6.48
CA THR A 77 6.30 1.01 5.12
C THR A 77 6.84 -0.42 5.11
N VAL A 78 7.76 -0.76 6.03
CA VAL A 78 8.23 -2.14 6.18
C VAL A 78 7.13 -3.05 6.74
N CYS A 79 6.33 -2.59 7.71
CA CYS A 79 5.15 -3.32 8.18
C CYS A 79 4.19 -3.62 7.03
N ASP A 80 3.84 -2.61 6.23
CA ASP A 80 2.99 -2.76 5.04
C ASP A 80 3.60 -3.77 4.04
N GLY A 81 4.92 -3.69 3.83
CA GLY A 81 5.67 -4.59 2.95
C GLY A 81 5.70 -6.06 3.41
N VAL A 82 5.56 -6.34 4.71
CA VAL A 82 5.43 -7.70 5.26
C VAL A 82 3.99 -8.10 5.58
N GLY A 83 3.01 -7.28 5.19
CA GLY A 83 1.59 -7.51 5.43
C GLY A 83 1.16 -7.39 6.89
N LEU A 84 1.92 -6.66 7.71
CA LEU A 84 1.56 -6.34 9.10
C LEU A 84 0.76 -5.04 9.14
N LEU A 85 -0.53 -5.15 9.47
CA LEU A 85 -1.42 -4.01 9.68
C LEU A 85 -1.56 -3.76 11.18
N ASP A 86 -0.45 -3.48 11.87
CA ASP A 86 -0.49 -3.36 13.34
C ASP A 86 -1.47 -2.25 13.75
N HIS A 87 -2.56 -2.67 14.38
CA HIS A 87 -3.53 -1.77 14.96
C HIS A 87 -3.26 -1.58 16.45
N SER A 88 -2.07 -1.85 16.99
CA SER A 88 -1.76 -1.59 18.39
C SER A 88 -1.31 -0.15 18.63
N ALA A 89 -1.35 0.31 19.88
CA ALA A 89 -0.77 1.60 20.28
C ALA A 89 0.75 1.51 20.53
N ARG A 90 1.37 0.35 20.29
CA ARG A 90 2.80 0.13 20.53
C ARG A 90 3.62 0.84 19.45
N ARG A 91 4.93 0.98 19.70
CA ARG A 91 5.85 1.45 18.68
C ARG A 91 5.83 0.45 17.50
N PRO A 92 5.68 0.90 16.24
CA PRO A 92 5.63 0.01 15.07
C PRO A 92 6.77 -1.02 15.03
N VAL A 93 7.99 -0.58 15.39
CA VAL A 93 9.17 -1.46 15.40
C VAL A 93 9.03 -2.63 16.38
N ALA A 94 8.38 -2.42 17.53
CA ALA A 94 8.19 -3.48 18.52
C ALA A 94 7.19 -4.53 18.02
N ALA A 95 6.10 -4.09 17.37
CA ALA A 95 5.13 -4.99 16.76
C ALA A 95 5.74 -5.74 15.57
N LEU A 96 6.56 -5.07 14.75
CA LEU A 96 7.29 -5.69 13.65
C LEU A 96 8.29 -6.74 14.16
N CYS A 97 9.05 -6.45 15.21
CA CYS A 97 9.95 -7.42 15.85
C CYS A 97 9.19 -8.67 16.34
N GLU A 98 8.06 -8.49 17.03
CA GLU A 98 7.22 -9.61 17.47
C GLU A 98 6.68 -10.41 16.27
N TRP A 99 6.17 -9.72 15.25
CA TRP A 99 5.71 -10.32 14.02
C TRP A 99 6.81 -11.11 13.29
N LEU A 100 8.07 -10.70 13.36
CA LEU A 100 9.16 -11.42 12.70
C LEU A 100 9.78 -12.52 13.58
N SER A 101 9.57 -12.47 14.90
CA SER A 101 10.32 -13.28 15.89
C SER A 101 10.23 -14.79 15.70
N ASP A 102 9.08 -15.32 15.29
CA ASP A 102 8.83 -16.75 15.07
C ASP A 102 8.92 -17.18 13.60
N ARG A 103 9.29 -16.27 12.69
CA ARG A 103 9.26 -16.49 11.24
C ARG A 103 10.65 -16.70 10.66
N ARG A 104 10.71 -17.56 9.66
CA ARG A 104 11.85 -17.77 8.77
C ARG A 104 11.50 -17.21 7.38
N LEU A 105 11.74 -15.91 7.22
CA LEU A 105 11.46 -15.18 5.98
C LEU A 105 12.67 -14.41 5.45
N LEU A 106 12.62 -14.09 4.16
CA LEU A 106 13.52 -13.13 3.53
C LEU A 106 12.78 -11.79 3.36
N LEU A 107 13.35 -10.72 3.94
CA LEU A 107 12.88 -9.36 3.75
C LEU A 107 13.78 -8.66 2.74
N VAL A 108 13.21 -8.20 1.63
CA VAL A 108 13.89 -7.36 0.65
C VAL A 108 13.55 -5.90 0.93
N LEU A 109 14.57 -5.10 1.24
CA LEU A 109 14.45 -3.64 1.41
C LEU A 109 15.00 -2.96 0.15
N ASP A 110 14.12 -2.48 -0.72
CA ASP A 110 14.53 -1.83 -1.97
C ASP A 110 14.65 -0.31 -1.81
N CYS A 111 15.65 0.29 -2.47
CA CYS A 111 15.90 1.73 -2.52
C CYS A 111 16.27 2.37 -1.17
N CYS A 112 17.18 1.75 -0.41
CA CYS A 112 17.62 2.25 0.90
C CYS A 112 18.53 3.50 0.83
N GLU A 113 18.97 3.95 -0.35
CA GLU A 113 20.02 4.99 -0.49
C GLU A 113 19.72 6.33 0.17
N ARG A 114 18.45 6.68 0.34
CA ARG A 114 18.02 7.94 0.97
C ARG A 114 17.92 7.84 2.49
N LEU A 115 17.79 6.62 3.00
CA LEU A 115 17.49 6.31 4.41
C LEU A 115 18.53 5.36 5.00
N VAL A 116 19.79 5.44 4.55
CA VAL A 116 20.84 4.47 4.88
C VAL A 116 20.99 4.29 6.40
N ASP A 117 21.12 5.39 7.15
CA ASP A 117 21.31 5.33 8.60
C ASP A 117 20.09 4.74 9.33
N SER A 118 18.88 5.14 8.94
CA SER A 118 17.64 4.66 9.56
C SER A 118 17.33 3.21 9.18
N CYS A 119 17.64 2.80 7.94
CA CYS A 119 17.57 1.40 7.51
C CYS A 119 18.55 0.53 8.29
N ARG A 120 19.80 0.99 8.48
CA ARG A 120 20.79 0.30 9.31
C ARG A 120 20.26 0.09 10.72
N GLN A 121 19.71 1.13 11.36
CA GLN A 121 19.17 1.01 12.71
C GLN A 121 18.04 -0.02 12.76
N LEU A 122 17.04 0.12 11.87
CA LEU A 122 15.90 -0.79 11.82
C LEU A 122 16.35 -2.24 11.62
N VAL A 123 17.17 -2.52 10.60
CA VAL A 123 17.66 -3.87 10.30
C VAL A 123 18.43 -4.46 11.47
N THR A 124 19.23 -3.67 12.19
CA THR A 124 19.95 -4.12 13.38
C THR A 124 18.97 -4.60 14.47
N GLU A 125 17.92 -3.81 14.75
CA GLU A 125 16.88 -4.18 15.72
C GLU A 125 16.11 -5.44 15.29
N LEU A 126 15.73 -5.53 14.00
CA LEU A 126 14.99 -6.69 13.47
C LEU A 126 15.81 -7.98 13.52
N LEU A 127 17.08 -7.95 13.11
CA LEU A 127 17.95 -9.12 13.08
C LEU A 127 18.27 -9.63 14.50
N ALA A 128 18.30 -8.74 15.49
CA ALA A 128 18.44 -9.11 16.90
C ALA A 128 17.18 -9.79 17.44
N ALA A 129 15.98 -9.31 17.07
CA ALA A 129 14.71 -9.84 17.57
C ALA A 129 14.22 -11.12 16.86
N ALA A 130 14.60 -11.32 15.59
CA ALA A 130 14.08 -12.39 14.76
C ALA A 130 15.19 -13.30 14.21
N PRO A 131 15.62 -14.36 14.92
CA PRO A 131 16.74 -15.21 14.51
C PRO A 131 16.57 -15.88 13.13
N GLY A 132 15.32 -16.13 12.71
CA GLY A 132 14.98 -16.70 11.40
C GLY A 132 14.96 -15.70 10.25
N LEU A 133 15.11 -14.39 10.52
CA LEU A 133 15.09 -13.33 9.52
C LEU A 133 16.41 -13.26 8.75
N THR A 134 16.30 -13.15 7.43
CA THR A 134 17.37 -12.71 6.51
C THR A 134 16.91 -11.45 5.77
N VAL A 135 17.81 -10.50 5.58
CA VAL A 135 17.54 -9.23 4.90
C VAL A 135 18.42 -9.09 3.65
N LEU A 136 17.78 -8.77 2.52
CA LEU A 136 18.44 -8.37 1.28
C LEU A 136 18.11 -6.91 1.01
N ALA A 137 19.08 -6.01 1.16
CA ALA A 137 18.87 -4.59 0.89
C ALA A 137 19.41 -4.21 -0.49
N THR A 138 18.81 -3.21 -1.14
CA THR A 138 19.41 -2.53 -2.29
C THR A 138 19.68 -1.07 -1.95
N SER A 139 20.85 -0.57 -2.34
CA SER A 139 21.28 0.80 -2.04
C SER A 139 22.38 1.24 -3.00
N ARG A 140 22.72 2.53 -3.03
CA ARG A 140 23.89 3.04 -3.75
C ARG A 140 25.20 2.76 -3.02
N GLN A 141 25.13 2.55 -1.70
CA GLN A 141 26.24 2.27 -0.81
C GLN A 141 25.83 1.26 0.25
N PRO A 142 26.77 0.53 0.88
CA PRO A 142 26.48 -0.33 2.03
C PRO A 142 25.75 0.40 3.16
N LEU A 143 24.95 -0.31 3.95
CA LEU A 143 24.23 0.24 5.09
C LEU A 143 25.15 0.55 6.28
N GLY A 144 26.28 -0.14 6.39
CA GLY A 144 27.22 -0.03 7.50
C GLY A 144 26.72 -0.71 8.78
N ALA A 145 25.89 -1.75 8.66
CA ALA A 145 25.40 -2.52 9.81
C ALA A 145 26.37 -3.63 10.22
N GLU A 146 26.33 -4.06 11.47
CA GLU A 146 27.14 -5.18 11.94
C GLU A 146 26.69 -6.49 11.26
N GLY A 147 27.66 -7.30 10.78
CA GLY A 147 27.37 -8.54 10.07
C GLY A 147 26.87 -8.38 8.64
N GLU A 148 26.89 -7.15 8.11
CA GLU A 148 26.57 -6.86 6.71
C GLU A 148 27.58 -7.49 5.75
N HIS A 149 27.08 -8.16 4.73
CA HIS A 149 27.84 -8.57 3.56
C HIS A 149 27.43 -7.73 2.35
N ALA A 150 28.31 -6.80 1.93
CA ALA A 150 28.08 -5.97 0.76
C ALA A 150 28.49 -6.70 -0.52
N VAL A 151 27.57 -6.79 -1.48
CA VAL A 151 27.82 -7.27 -2.85
C VAL A 151 27.78 -6.06 -3.77
N GLU A 152 28.90 -5.75 -4.41
CA GLU A 152 28.96 -4.71 -5.43
C GLU A 152 28.34 -5.22 -6.73
N VAL A 153 27.39 -4.46 -7.27
CA VAL A 153 26.71 -4.76 -8.52
C VAL A 153 27.28 -3.85 -9.60
N HIS A 154 28.05 -4.47 -10.49
CA HIS A 154 28.68 -3.79 -11.61
C HIS A 154 27.73 -3.68 -12.82
N PRO A 155 27.98 -2.76 -13.77
CA PRO A 155 27.33 -2.77 -15.08
C PRO A 155 27.54 -4.10 -15.82
N LEU A 156 26.70 -4.38 -16.83
CA LEU A 156 26.85 -5.57 -17.65
C LEU A 156 28.15 -5.50 -18.46
N SER A 157 28.74 -6.67 -18.74
CA SER A 157 29.88 -6.76 -19.64
C SER A 157 29.52 -6.25 -21.04
N ALA A 158 30.38 -5.36 -21.57
CA ALA A 158 30.28 -4.76 -22.89
C ALA A 158 31.68 -4.75 -23.55
N GLY A 159 32.14 -5.89 -24.08
CA GLY A 159 33.47 -5.99 -24.72
C GLY A 159 33.98 -7.43 -24.90
N GLU A 160 35.28 -7.58 -25.15
CA GLU A 160 35.95 -8.87 -25.44
C GLU A 160 35.78 -9.94 -24.34
N ASP A 161 35.53 -9.51 -23.09
CA ASP A 161 35.37 -10.38 -21.92
C ASP A 161 33.90 -10.79 -21.63
N GLY A 162 32.93 -10.32 -22.42
CA GLY A 162 31.52 -10.72 -22.29
C GLY A 162 30.52 -9.81 -23.03
N ASP A 163 29.51 -10.44 -23.64
CA ASP A 163 28.47 -9.82 -24.47
C ASP A 163 27.13 -9.64 -23.74
N GLU A 164 27.10 -9.51 -22.41
CA GLU A 164 25.82 -9.47 -21.69
C GLU A 164 24.99 -8.22 -22.02
N ALA A 165 25.64 -7.05 -22.17
CA ALA A 165 24.96 -5.83 -22.59
C ALA A 165 24.42 -5.95 -24.02
N VAL A 166 25.15 -6.63 -24.91
CA VAL A 166 24.74 -6.89 -26.30
C VAL A 166 23.59 -7.90 -26.35
N ARG A 167 23.65 -8.95 -25.54
CA ARG A 167 22.54 -9.92 -25.37
C ARG A 167 21.28 -9.24 -24.85
N LEU A 168 21.42 -8.36 -23.85
CA LEU A 168 20.30 -7.54 -23.38
C LEU A 168 19.78 -6.66 -24.51
N PHE A 169 20.67 -6.03 -25.28
CA PHE A 169 20.28 -5.19 -26.42
C PHE A 169 19.45 -5.97 -27.44
N HIS A 170 19.89 -7.16 -27.85
CA HIS A 170 19.15 -7.99 -28.81
C HIS A 170 17.79 -8.44 -28.25
N ASP A 171 17.74 -8.90 -27.00
CA ASP A 171 16.49 -9.31 -26.37
C ASP A 171 15.48 -8.16 -26.31
N ARG A 172 15.93 -6.97 -25.90
CA ARG A 172 15.09 -5.76 -25.85
C ARG A 172 14.71 -5.26 -27.24
N ALA A 173 15.63 -5.27 -28.20
CA ALA A 173 15.37 -4.89 -29.58
C ALA A 173 14.28 -5.77 -30.22
N ALA A 174 14.34 -7.08 -30.01
CA ALA A 174 13.33 -8.02 -30.50
C ALA A 174 11.94 -7.78 -29.88
N ALA A 175 11.89 -7.37 -28.60
CA ALA A 175 10.65 -7.00 -27.93
C ALA A 175 10.06 -5.66 -28.43
N VAL A 176 10.93 -4.71 -28.80
CA VAL A 176 10.54 -3.37 -29.26
C VAL A 176 10.09 -3.39 -30.73
N VAL A 177 10.85 -4.06 -31.60
CA VAL A 177 10.58 -4.20 -33.04
C VAL A 177 10.60 -5.69 -33.41
N PRO A 178 9.45 -6.39 -33.37
CA PRO A 178 9.37 -7.80 -33.72
C PRO A 178 9.88 -8.06 -35.15
N GLY A 179 10.80 -9.01 -35.29
CA GLY A 179 11.38 -9.39 -36.59
C GLY A 179 12.56 -8.52 -37.05
N LEU A 180 13.00 -7.54 -36.25
CA LEU A 180 14.22 -6.79 -36.51
C LEU A 180 15.44 -7.69 -36.38
N ALA A 181 16.16 -7.89 -37.48
CA ALA A 181 17.44 -8.60 -37.52
C ALA A 181 18.59 -7.59 -37.47
N LEU A 182 19.47 -7.72 -36.47
CA LEU A 182 20.67 -6.87 -36.28
C LEU A 182 21.95 -7.66 -36.61
N ASP A 183 21.86 -8.53 -37.61
CA ASP A 183 22.91 -9.51 -37.96
C ASP A 183 23.90 -8.97 -39.01
N SER A 184 23.62 -7.80 -39.60
CA SER A 184 24.55 -7.19 -40.55
C SER A 184 25.84 -6.77 -39.82
N PRO A 185 27.02 -6.86 -40.46
CA PRO A 185 28.27 -6.44 -39.81
C PRO A 185 28.25 -4.99 -39.32
N GLY A 186 27.52 -4.11 -40.02
CA GLY A 186 27.35 -2.71 -39.63
C GLY A 186 26.45 -2.53 -38.41
N ASP A 187 25.37 -3.33 -38.29
CA ASP A 187 24.49 -3.29 -37.12
C ASP A 187 25.14 -3.89 -35.89
N ALA A 188 25.83 -5.02 -36.03
CA ALA A 188 26.57 -5.64 -34.93
C ALA A 188 27.64 -4.69 -34.36
N ALA A 189 28.38 -4.00 -35.23
CA ALA A 189 29.36 -2.98 -34.81
C ALA A 189 28.68 -1.78 -34.11
N ALA A 190 27.53 -1.33 -34.62
CA ALA A 190 26.76 -0.24 -34.01
C ALA A 190 26.24 -0.63 -32.62
N VAL A 191 25.69 -1.84 -32.46
CA VAL A 191 25.20 -2.35 -31.17
C VAL A 191 26.33 -2.44 -30.15
N ALA A 192 27.47 -3.02 -30.53
CA ALA A 192 28.64 -3.10 -29.66
C ALA A 192 29.12 -1.71 -29.22
N GLU A 193 29.18 -0.75 -30.15
CA GLU A 193 29.58 0.63 -29.86
C GLU A 193 28.57 1.35 -28.96
N ILE A 194 27.26 1.14 -29.17
CA ILE A 194 26.22 1.64 -28.27
C ILE A 194 26.45 1.07 -26.86
N CYS A 195 26.48 -0.26 -26.70
CA CYS A 195 26.65 -0.90 -25.39
C CYS A 195 27.91 -0.43 -24.66
N ARG A 196 29.02 -0.24 -25.39
CA ARG A 196 30.29 0.28 -24.85
C ARG A 196 30.16 1.73 -24.37
N ARG A 197 29.54 2.61 -25.16
CA ARG A 197 29.29 4.02 -24.77
C ARG A 197 28.32 4.15 -23.61
N LEU A 198 27.35 3.24 -23.54
CA LEU A 198 26.41 3.13 -22.43
C LEU A 198 27.03 2.48 -21.17
N GLU A 199 28.33 2.16 -21.21
CA GLU A 199 29.09 1.52 -20.12
C GLU A 199 28.41 0.26 -19.58
N GLY A 200 27.65 -0.46 -20.41
CA GLY A 200 26.91 -1.65 -20.02
C GLY A 200 25.81 -1.44 -18.98
N ILE A 201 25.37 -0.19 -18.71
CA ILE A 201 24.31 0.08 -17.74
C ILE A 201 22.97 -0.45 -18.29
N PRO A 202 22.30 -1.42 -17.64
CA PRO A 202 21.08 -2.05 -18.18
C PRO A 202 19.98 -1.06 -18.52
N LEU A 203 19.69 -0.09 -17.64
CA LEU A 203 18.68 0.93 -17.89
C LEU A 203 19.01 1.75 -19.16
N ALA A 204 20.29 2.06 -19.38
CA ALA A 204 20.74 2.77 -20.57
C ALA A 204 20.46 1.98 -21.84
N VAL A 205 20.81 0.70 -21.80
CA VAL A 205 20.64 -0.22 -22.93
C VAL A 205 19.16 -0.34 -23.26
N GLU A 206 18.29 -0.54 -22.26
CA GLU A 206 16.84 -0.61 -22.44
C GLU A 206 16.28 0.67 -23.08
N LEU A 207 16.70 1.84 -22.61
CA LEU A 207 16.26 3.12 -23.18
C LEU A 207 16.79 3.34 -24.61
N ALA A 208 18.00 2.86 -24.94
CA ALA A 208 18.54 2.95 -26.31
C ALA A 208 17.81 2.00 -27.27
N CYS A 209 17.51 0.76 -26.85
CA CYS A 209 16.73 -0.18 -27.65
C CYS A 209 15.33 0.36 -27.97
N ALA A 210 14.72 1.10 -27.04
CA ALA A 210 13.41 1.70 -27.25
C ALA A 210 13.36 2.66 -28.46
N GLN A 211 14.51 3.23 -28.83
CA GLN A 211 14.64 4.17 -29.95
C GLN A 211 14.68 3.51 -31.33
N LEU A 212 14.82 2.18 -31.37
CA LEU A 212 14.83 1.42 -32.63
C LEU A 212 13.51 1.49 -33.40
N ARG A 213 12.43 1.98 -32.77
CA ARG A 213 11.14 2.25 -33.45
C ARG A 213 11.25 3.36 -34.49
N GLU A 214 12.14 4.33 -34.28
CA GLU A 214 12.22 5.56 -35.07
C GLU A 214 13.60 5.81 -35.68
N SER A 215 14.61 5.03 -35.29
CA SER A 215 15.98 5.23 -35.76
C SER A 215 16.72 3.90 -35.85
N SER A 216 17.62 3.75 -36.82
CA SER A 216 18.47 2.56 -36.91
C SER A 216 19.54 2.53 -35.82
N ALA A 217 20.12 1.35 -35.54
CA ALA A 217 21.25 1.24 -34.59
C ALA A 217 22.44 2.15 -34.99
N GLN A 218 22.68 2.30 -36.29
CA GLN A 218 23.76 3.16 -36.79
C GLN A 218 23.44 4.65 -36.61
N GLU A 219 22.18 5.07 -36.80
CA GLU A 219 21.74 6.44 -36.55
C GLU A 219 21.83 6.79 -35.05
N ILE A 220 21.43 5.87 -34.18
CA ILE A 220 21.61 6.00 -32.73
C ILE A 220 23.09 6.19 -32.40
N THR A 221 23.97 5.36 -32.97
CA THR A 221 25.43 5.45 -32.79
C THR A 221 25.98 6.80 -33.24
N GLY A 222 25.54 7.31 -34.40
CA GLY A 222 25.96 8.62 -34.92
C GLY A 222 25.51 9.80 -34.02
N ARG A 223 24.29 9.72 -33.46
CA ARG A 223 23.81 10.71 -32.48
C ARG A 223 24.61 10.65 -31.18
N LEU A 224 24.95 9.45 -30.71
CA LEU A 224 25.82 9.25 -29.54
C LEU A 224 27.25 9.78 -29.78
N ALA A 225 27.76 9.69 -31.01
CA ALA A 225 29.07 10.24 -31.39
C ALA A 225 29.12 11.78 -31.29
N SER A 226 28.18 12.47 -31.92
CA SER A 226 28.20 13.94 -32.02
C SER A 226 27.99 14.71 -30.71
N ARG A 227 27.41 14.10 -29.67
CA ARG A 227 27.00 14.81 -28.45
C ARG A 227 27.88 14.56 -27.22
N LEU A 228 28.59 13.43 -27.19
CA LEU A 228 29.62 13.15 -26.17
C LEU A 228 30.80 14.14 -26.26
N ASP A 229 31.15 14.53 -27.50
CA ASP A 229 32.19 15.53 -27.75
C ASP A 229 31.76 16.94 -27.26
N ALA A 230 30.45 17.22 -27.21
CA ALA A 230 29.90 18.50 -26.73
C ALA A 230 29.70 18.56 -25.20
N LEU A 231 29.51 17.42 -24.53
CA LEU A 231 29.31 17.32 -23.07
C LEU A 231 30.62 17.25 -22.27
N SER A 232 31.76 17.14 -22.96
CA SER A 232 33.09 16.99 -22.36
C SER A 232 33.64 18.29 -21.72
N ASP A 233 33.04 19.45 -22.03
CA ASP A 233 33.54 20.77 -21.62
C ASP A 233 32.96 21.33 -20.29
N ASP A 234 32.01 20.66 -19.64
CA ASP A 234 31.26 21.28 -18.55
C ASP A 234 31.86 20.97 -17.14
N THR A 235 32.77 21.83 -16.68
CA THR A 235 33.37 21.82 -15.32
C THR A 235 32.44 22.28 -14.19
N LEU A 236 31.15 22.53 -14.48
CA LEU A 236 30.23 23.24 -13.58
C LEU A 236 29.34 22.36 -12.68
N TRP A 237 29.44 21.02 -12.73
CA TRP A 237 28.46 20.14 -12.07
C TRP A 237 29.06 19.12 -11.07
N PRO A 238 28.35 18.78 -9.96
CA PRO A 238 28.83 17.83 -8.97
C PRO A 238 29.04 16.40 -9.54
N ARG A 239 30.12 15.73 -9.12
CA ARG A 239 30.54 14.38 -9.58
C ARG A 239 29.43 13.32 -9.63
N ARG A 240 28.45 13.37 -8.71
CA ARG A 240 27.32 12.43 -8.62
C ARG A 240 26.37 12.44 -9.84
N HIS A 241 26.43 13.46 -10.69
CA HIS A 241 25.57 13.60 -11.87
C HIS A 241 26.21 13.11 -13.18
N ARG A 242 27.51 12.78 -13.18
CA ARG A 242 28.26 12.50 -14.43
C ARG A 242 27.83 11.19 -15.10
N ALA A 243 27.62 10.12 -14.32
CA ALA A 243 27.18 8.81 -14.84
C ALA A 243 25.67 8.74 -15.16
N LEU A 244 24.85 9.53 -14.44
CA LEU A 244 23.40 9.64 -14.70
C LEU A 244 23.11 10.46 -15.96
N ARG A 245 23.88 11.53 -16.26
CA ARG A 245 23.70 12.35 -17.47
C ARG A 245 24.16 11.69 -18.76
N THR A 246 25.17 10.82 -18.73
CA THR A 246 25.53 10.04 -19.92
C THR A 246 24.34 9.17 -20.30
N THR A 247 23.95 8.22 -19.45
CA THR A 247 22.88 7.26 -19.77
C THR A 247 21.47 7.86 -19.94
N ILE A 248 20.96 8.61 -18.95
CA ILE A 248 19.56 9.08 -18.94
C ILE A 248 19.41 10.35 -19.77
N GLY A 249 20.47 11.19 -19.80
CA GLY A 249 20.49 12.39 -20.62
C GLY A 249 20.35 12.10 -22.09
N TRP A 250 20.91 11.00 -22.61
CA TRP A 250 20.71 10.60 -24.01
C TRP A 250 19.27 10.23 -24.33
N SER A 251 18.61 9.45 -23.48
CA SER A 251 17.22 9.04 -23.69
C SER A 251 16.28 10.24 -23.60
N HIS A 252 16.51 11.13 -22.63
CA HIS A 252 15.84 12.41 -22.53
C HIS A 252 16.05 13.26 -23.78
N GLU A 253 17.29 13.33 -24.29
CA GLU A 253 17.63 14.07 -25.50
C GLU A 253 17.12 13.46 -26.81
N LEU A 254 16.58 12.25 -26.77
CA LEU A 254 15.91 11.58 -27.89
C LEU A 254 14.39 11.71 -27.81
N CYS A 255 13.83 11.96 -26.62
CA CYS A 255 12.42 12.31 -26.46
C CYS A 255 12.09 13.61 -27.22
N ALA A 256 10.88 13.74 -27.76
CA ALA A 256 10.38 15.00 -28.30
C ALA A 256 10.29 16.08 -27.18
N PRO A 257 10.33 17.38 -27.51
CA PRO A 257 10.31 18.44 -26.48
C PRO A 257 9.12 18.36 -25.51
N LEU A 258 7.93 17.98 -26.00
CA LEU A 258 6.73 17.83 -25.17
C LEU A 258 6.80 16.60 -24.26
N GLU A 259 7.44 15.52 -24.71
CA GLU A 259 7.65 14.31 -23.91
C GLU A 259 8.63 14.57 -22.77
N ARG A 260 9.71 15.32 -23.02
CA ARG A 260 10.65 15.77 -21.99
C ARG A 260 9.97 16.60 -20.92
N LEU A 261 9.13 17.54 -21.35
CA LEU A 261 8.37 18.39 -20.43
C LEU A 261 7.40 17.55 -19.59
N LEU A 262 6.69 16.60 -20.21
CA LEU A 262 5.83 15.68 -19.48
C LEU A 262 6.63 14.85 -18.47
N TRP A 263 7.77 14.27 -18.87
CA TRP A 263 8.63 13.52 -17.97
C TRP A 263 9.06 14.37 -16.77
N ALA A 264 9.55 15.59 -16.99
CA ALA A 264 9.90 16.50 -15.90
C ALA A 264 8.73 16.73 -14.94
N ARG A 265 7.52 16.97 -15.47
CA ARG A 265 6.32 17.21 -14.65
C ARG A 265 5.81 15.96 -13.93
N LEU A 266 5.96 14.78 -14.52
CA LEU A 266 5.58 13.51 -13.90
C LEU A 266 6.47 13.15 -12.70
N SER A 267 7.61 13.83 -12.54
CA SER A 267 8.55 13.53 -11.45
C SER A 267 8.01 13.79 -10.04
N VAL A 268 6.93 14.57 -9.91
CA VAL A 268 6.26 14.85 -8.63
C VAL A 268 5.45 13.66 -8.10
N PHE A 269 5.09 12.70 -8.97
CA PHE A 269 4.33 11.52 -8.56
C PHE A 269 5.20 10.49 -7.83
N ARG A 270 4.64 9.90 -6.77
CA ARG A 270 5.30 8.85 -5.97
C ARG A 270 4.77 7.44 -6.27
N GLY A 271 3.53 7.33 -6.72
CA GLY A 271 2.86 6.06 -6.98
C GLY A 271 2.63 5.75 -8.47
N VAL A 272 1.57 4.97 -8.71
CA VAL A 272 1.09 4.67 -10.06
C VAL A 272 0.34 5.90 -10.60
N ILE A 273 0.68 6.29 -11.81
CA ILE A 273 0.16 7.47 -12.49
C ILE A 273 -0.92 7.02 -13.46
N THR A 274 -2.16 7.44 -13.23
CA THR A 274 -3.23 7.28 -14.23
C THR A 274 -3.18 8.42 -15.24
N THR A 275 -3.72 8.19 -16.43
CA THR A 275 -3.86 9.26 -17.44
C THR A 275 -4.61 10.47 -16.88
N ALA A 276 -5.69 10.24 -16.13
CA ALA A 276 -6.48 11.31 -15.53
C ALA A 276 -5.70 12.13 -14.48
N ASP A 277 -4.85 11.47 -13.68
CA ASP A 277 -4.02 12.18 -12.70
C ASP A 277 -2.92 12.99 -13.41
N ALA A 278 -2.29 12.42 -14.44
CA ALA A 278 -1.31 13.13 -15.26
C ALA A 278 -1.92 14.34 -15.99
N GLU A 279 -3.14 14.22 -16.52
CA GLU A 279 -3.85 15.34 -17.14
C GLU A 279 -4.14 16.45 -16.14
N ALA A 280 -4.62 16.11 -14.95
CA ALA A 280 -4.95 17.08 -13.92
C ALA A 280 -3.72 17.85 -13.40
N VAL A 281 -2.58 17.17 -13.26
CA VAL A 281 -1.37 17.75 -12.67
C VAL A 281 -0.43 18.35 -13.72
N CYS A 282 -0.15 17.63 -14.81
CA CYS A 282 0.92 17.96 -15.74
C CYS A 282 0.49 18.82 -16.95
N SER A 283 -0.80 19.03 -17.17
CA SER A 283 -1.28 19.87 -18.28
C SER A 283 -1.00 21.37 -18.06
N GLY A 284 -0.88 22.12 -19.15
CA GLY A 284 -0.70 23.57 -19.16
C GLY A 284 0.54 24.05 -19.91
N GLY A 285 0.52 25.32 -20.34
CA GLY A 285 1.55 25.88 -21.21
C GLY A 285 1.55 25.20 -22.59
N PRO A 286 2.70 24.71 -23.09
CA PRO A 286 2.78 24.07 -24.41
C PRO A 286 2.23 22.63 -24.44
N LEU A 287 1.89 22.05 -23.28
CA LEU A 287 1.36 20.70 -23.15
C LEU A 287 -0.15 20.75 -22.83
N GLY A 288 -0.98 20.69 -23.86
CA GLY A 288 -2.44 20.58 -23.74
C GLY A 288 -2.87 19.25 -23.10
N ALA A 289 -4.09 19.19 -22.54
CA ALA A 289 -4.59 17.98 -21.88
C ALA A 289 -4.69 16.81 -22.87
N GLU A 290 -5.13 17.08 -24.10
CA GLU A 290 -5.23 16.13 -25.20
C GLU A 290 -3.88 15.54 -25.65
N ALA A 291 -2.77 16.21 -25.33
CA ALA A 291 -1.42 15.76 -25.66
C ALA A 291 -0.83 14.83 -24.57
N ILE A 292 -1.44 14.75 -23.38
CA ILE A 292 -0.93 13.95 -22.25
C ILE A 292 -0.99 12.46 -22.56
N ALA A 293 -2.15 11.95 -22.98
CA ALA A 293 -2.32 10.52 -23.25
C ALA A 293 -1.35 10.02 -24.34
N PRO A 294 -1.23 10.66 -25.52
CA PRO A 294 -0.23 10.26 -26.51
C PRO A 294 1.22 10.34 -26.00
N ALA A 295 1.55 11.36 -25.21
CA ALA A 295 2.89 11.51 -24.65
C ALA A 295 3.20 10.45 -23.57
N LEU A 296 2.23 10.03 -22.75
CA LEU A 296 2.38 8.90 -21.83
C LEU A 296 2.63 7.60 -22.57
N GLU A 297 1.89 7.36 -23.67
CA GLU A 297 2.09 6.18 -24.51
C GLU A 297 3.47 6.18 -25.17
N SER A 298 3.91 7.34 -25.66
CA SER A 298 5.24 7.52 -26.24
C SER A 298 6.35 7.27 -25.21
N LEU A 299 6.26 7.91 -24.03
CA LEU A 299 7.22 7.70 -22.93
C LEU A 299 7.25 6.24 -22.45
N ALA A 300 6.12 5.53 -22.48
CA ALA A 300 6.08 4.11 -22.21
C ALA A 300 6.75 3.28 -23.33
N GLY A 301 6.54 3.65 -24.59
CA GLY A 301 7.24 3.08 -25.74
C GLY A 301 8.75 3.29 -25.71
N GLN A 302 9.19 4.42 -25.14
CA GLN A 302 10.59 4.80 -24.90
C GLN A 302 11.18 4.21 -23.61
N SER A 303 10.42 3.36 -22.89
CA SER A 303 10.82 2.76 -21.60
C SER A 303 11.11 3.76 -20.47
N VAL A 304 10.67 5.02 -20.60
CA VAL A 304 10.70 6.01 -19.51
C VAL A 304 9.63 5.67 -18.45
N LEU A 305 8.49 5.18 -18.91
CA LEU A 305 7.38 4.71 -18.08
C LEU A 305 7.18 3.21 -18.26
N ARG A 306 6.83 2.51 -17.18
CA ARG A 306 6.40 1.11 -17.21
C ARG A 306 4.89 1.04 -17.02
N ARG A 307 4.18 0.31 -17.88
CA ARG A 307 2.75 0.05 -17.70
C ARG A 307 2.54 -0.86 -16.48
N THR A 308 1.60 -0.52 -15.61
CA THR A 308 1.24 -1.26 -14.40
C THR A 308 -0.28 -1.23 -14.25
N GLY A 309 -0.96 -2.33 -14.59
CA GLY A 309 -2.41 -2.35 -14.70
C GLY A 309 -2.90 -1.29 -15.70
N ASP A 310 -3.83 -0.45 -15.27
CA ASP A 310 -4.39 0.66 -16.08
C ASP A 310 -3.58 1.97 -15.98
N GLY A 311 -2.42 1.95 -15.32
CA GLY A 311 -1.59 3.14 -15.10
C GLY A 311 -0.12 2.95 -15.53
N TYR A 312 0.69 3.94 -15.15
CA TYR A 312 2.11 4.02 -15.46
C TYR A 312 2.94 4.15 -14.17
N ARG A 313 4.15 3.61 -14.15
CA ARG A 313 5.11 3.81 -13.07
C ARG A 313 6.44 4.29 -13.66
N MET A 314 6.99 5.34 -13.07
CA MET A 314 8.32 5.86 -13.43
C MET A 314 9.37 5.24 -12.51
N LEU A 315 10.53 4.86 -13.06
CA LEU A 315 11.66 4.39 -12.25
C LEU A 315 12.28 5.54 -11.46
N ASP A 316 12.76 5.29 -10.25
CA ASP A 316 13.33 6.33 -9.37
C ASP A 316 14.43 7.14 -10.01
N THR A 317 15.35 6.47 -10.71
CA THR A 317 16.46 7.13 -11.40
C THR A 317 15.97 8.08 -12.50
N LEU A 318 14.86 7.73 -13.17
CA LEU A 318 14.23 8.58 -14.18
C LEU A 318 13.44 9.70 -13.52
N ARG A 319 12.77 9.42 -12.41
CA ARG A 319 12.04 10.42 -11.61
C ARG A 319 12.97 11.49 -11.05
N GLU A 320 14.09 11.09 -10.44
CA GLU A 320 15.14 11.99 -9.96
C GLU A 320 15.67 12.88 -11.10
N TYR A 321 15.89 12.30 -12.27
CA TYR A 321 16.34 13.03 -13.45
C TYR A 321 15.28 14.03 -13.94
N GLY A 322 14.00 13.63 -13.98
CA GLY A 322 12.89 14.52 -14.29
C GLY A 322 12.75 15.66 -13.28
N ALA A 323 12.91 15.38 -11.98
CA ALA A 323 12.83 16.38 -10.92
C ALA A 323 13.95 17.42 -11.01
N MET A 324 15.17 17.00 -11.40
CA MET A 324 16.26 17.92 -11.70
C MET A 324 15.88 18.87 -12.84
N TRP A 325 15.33 18.36 -13.95
CA TRP A 325 14.88 19.23 -15.05
C TRP A 325 13.73 20.15 -14.65
N LEU A 326 12.80 19.67 -13.83
CA LEU A 326 11.70 20.47 -13.32
C LEU A 326 12.21 21.66 -12.48
N ALA A 327 13.25 21.44 -11.67
CA ALA A 327 13.92 22.48 -10.90
C ALA A 327 14.70 23.46 -11.80
N GLU A 328 15.41 22.98 -12.84
CA GLU A 328 16.09 23.85 -13.82
C GLU A 328 15.10 24.72 -14.62
N LEU A 329 13.89 24.21 -14.86
CA LEU A 329 12.78 24.99 -15.43
C LEU A 329 12.14 25.97 -14.44
N ALA A 330 12.52 25.91 -13.15
CA ALA A 330 11.91 26.65 -12.04
C ALA A 330 10.38 26.44 -11.94
N GLU A 331 9.91 25.23 -12.30
CA GLU A 331 8.49 24.84 -12.21
C GLU A 331 8.23 23.83 -11.07
N ASP A 332 9.23 23.49 -10.26
CA ASP A 332 9.14 22.49 -9.19
C ASP A 332 8.08 22.83 -8.15
N ALA A 333 8.07 24.07 -7.65
CA ALA A 333 7.06 24.53 -6.69
C ALA A 333 5.64 24.48 -7.30
N LEU A 334 5.49 24.89 -8.56
CA LEU A 334 4.20 24.91 -9.25
C LEU A 334 3.59 23.51 -9.38
N PHE A 335 4.37 22.52 -9.82
CA PHE A 335 3.85 21.17 -10.05
C PHE A 335 3.71 20.36 -8.76
N THR A 336 4.55 20.61 -7.76
CA THR A 336 4.39 20.00 -6.42
C THR A 336 3.08 20.49 -5.77
N ASP A 337 2.79 21.78 -5.88
CA ASP A 337 1.57 22.39 -5.37
C ASP A 337 0.31 21.93 -6.14
N ARG A 338 0.40 21.77 -7.47
CA ARG A 338 -0.68 21.15 -8.27
C ARG A 338 -0.94 19.70 -7.90
N HIS A 339 0.12 18.90 -7.77
CA HIS A 339 0.04 17.51 -7.31
C HIS A 339 -0.67 17.44 -5.95
N ALA A 340 -0.21 18.26 -5.00
CA ALA A 340 -0.76 18.26 -3.66
C ALA A 340 -2.26 18.65 -3.63
N ARG A 341 -2.66 19.66 -4.40
CA ARG A 341 -4.09 20.03 -4.54
C ARG A 341 -4.92 18.93 -5.18
N HIS A 342 -4.40 18.25 -6.20
CA HIS A 342 -5.09 17.16 -6.89
C HIS A 342 -5.39 15.98 -5.93
N PHE A 343 -4.39 15.58 -5.14
CA PHE A 343 -4.56 14.48 -4.19
C PHE A 343 -5.37 14.88 -2.95
N ALA A 344 -5.31 16.15 -2.51
CA ALA A 344 -6.24 16.69 -1.52
C ALA A 344 -7.69 16.64 -2.03
N GLN A 345 -7.94 17.04 -3.28
CA GLN A 345 -9.25 16.96 -3.90
C GLN A 345 -9.73 15.52 -4.03
N THR A 346 -8.82 14.57 -4.33
CA THR A 346 -9.14 13.14 -4.36
C THR A 346 -9.61 12.64 -2.99
N ALA A 347 -8.95 13.04 -1.89
CA ALA A 347 -9.39 12.69 -0.54
C ALA A 347 -10.78 13.27 -0.21
N VAL A 348 -11.05 14.53 -0.60
CA VAL A 348 -12.35 15.18 -0.42
C VAL A 348 -13.45 14.47 -1.21
N GLN A 349 -13.19 14.12 -2.47
CA GLN A 349 -14.14 13.38 -3.32
C GLN A 349 -14.41 11.98 -2.78
N ALA A 350 -13.38 11.28 -2.29
CA ALA A 350 -13.54 9.98 -1.64
C ALA A 350 -14.41 10.08 -0.39
N HIS A 351 -14.19 11.09 0.44
CA HIS A 351 -15.01 11.35 1.63
C HIS A 351 -16.47 11.64 1.27
N ALA A 352 -16.72 12.51 0.29
CA ALA A 352 -18.07 12.83 -0.17
C ALA A 352 -18.77 11.63 -0.83
N GLY A 353 -18.02 10.82 -1.56
CA GLY A 353 -18.49 9.60 -2.23
C GLY A 353 -18.63 8.38 -1.31
N TRP A 354 -18.34 8.53 -0.02
CA TRP A 354 -18.40 7.42 0.95
C TRP A 354 -19.83 6.84 1.07
N LEU A 355 -20.84 7.70 1.14
CA LEU A 355 -22.25 7.30 1.17
C LEU A 355 -22.80 7.16 -0.26
N GLY A 356 -22.30 6.17 -1.01
CA GLY A 356 -22.69 5.98 -2.40
C GLY A 356 -22.23 4.66 -3.03
N PRO A 357 -22.69 4.37 -4.26
CA PRO A 357 -22.37 3.12 -4.97
C PRO A 357 -20.90 3.00 -5.38
N ARG A 358 -20.16 4.11 -5.41
CA ARG A 358 -18.73 4.16 -5.74
C ARG A 358 -17.83 3.96 -4.52
N GLN A 359 -18.38 3.60 -3.36
CA GLN A 359 -17.59 3.44 -2.13
C GLN A 359 -16.41 2.49 -2.34
N VAL A 360 -16.63 1.30 -2.92
CA VAL A 360 -15.55 0.32 -3.20
C VAL A 360 -14.46 0.90 -4.10
N GLU A 361 -14.85 1.64 -5.14
CA GLU A 361 -13.89 2.32 -6.04
C GLU A 361 -13.03 3.34 -5.29
N TRP A 362 -13.63 4.12 -4.38
CA TRP A 362 -12.89 5.10 -3.58
C TRP A 362 -11.91 4.46 -2.61
N TYR A 363 -12.27 3.32 -1.99
CA TYR A 363 -11.35 2.55 -1.17
C TYR A 363 -10.14 2.06 -1.98
N GLY A 364 -10.38 1.48 -3.15
CA GLY A 364 -9.33 1.05 -4.06
C GLY A 364 -8.45 2.22 -4.53
N LYS A 365 -9.05 3.37 -4.88
CA LYS A 365 -8.30 4.56 -5.31
C LYS A 365 -7.44 5.12 -4.19
N VAL A 366 -7.95 5.26 -2.96
CA VAL A 366 -7.19 5.78 -1.82
C VAL A 366 -6.04 4.84 -1.46
N ALA A 367 -6.27 3.51 -1.49
CA ALA A 367 -5.20 2.54 -1.29
C ALA A 367 -4.12 2.63 -2.37
N ALA A 368 -4.51 2.70 -3.66
CA ALA A 368 -3.58 2.79 -4.78
C ALA A 368 -2.75 4.08 -4.82
N THR A 369 -3.30 5.17 -4.28
CA THR A 369 -2.69 6.51 -4.26
C THR A 369 -2.07 6.88 -2.92
N HIS A 370 -1.90 5.92 -2.01
CA HIS A 370 -1.41 6.15 -0.65
C HIS A 370 -0.11 6.98 -0.61
N ALA A 371 0.89 6.61 -1.41
CA ALA A 371 2.18 7.31 -1.45
C ALA A 371 2.04 8.77 -1.91
N ASP A 372 1.18 9.03 -2.90
CA ASP A 372 0.90 10.38 -3.39
C ASP A 372 0.08 11.21 -2.39
N LEU A 373 -0.84 10.58 -1.64
CA LEU A 373 -1.57 11.24 -0.55
C LEU A 373 -0.62 11.68 0.58
N CYS A 374 0.36 10.84 0.94
CA CYS A 374 1.37 11.17 1.94
C CYS A 374 2.28 12.32 1.47
N ALA A 375 2.77 12.26 0.22
CA ALA A 375 3.59 13.33 -0.36
C ALA A 375 2.83 14.67 -0.43
N ALA A 376 1.57 14.63 -0.85
CA ALA A 376 0.70 15.80 -0.88
C ALA A 376 0.49 16.40 0.53
N LEU A 377 0.24 15.58 1.55
CA LEU A 377 0.10 16.05 2.92
C LEU A 377 1.39 16.68 3.46
N GLU A 378 2.54 16.09 3.19
CA GLU A 378 3.82 16.63 3.62
C GLU A 378 4.06 18.02 3.04
N HIS A 379 3.77 18.20 1.74
CA HIS A 379 3.84 19.51 1.10
C HIS A 379 2.83 20.51 1.68
N LEU A 380 1.56 20.12 1.83
CA LEU A 380 0.51 21.00 2.34
C LEU A 380 0.73 21.39 3.81
N LEU A 381 1.38 20.56 4.61
CA LEU A 381 1.72 20.91 6.00
C LEU A 381 2.60 22.16 6.08
N ALA A 382 3.48 22.37 5.09
CA ALA A 382 4.33 23.56 5.00
C ALA A 382 3.61 24.74 4.32
N GLU A 383 2.91 24.47 3.20
CA GLU A 383 2.41 25.53 2.31
C GLU A 383 0.94 25.93 2.53
N ASP A 384 0.08 24.98 2.90
CA ASP A 384 -1.35 25.22 3.15
C ASP A 384 -1.90 24.34 4.30
N PRO A 385 -1.62 24.74 5.55
CA PRO A 385 -2.07 24.03 6.76
C PRO A 385 -3.57 23.70 6.82
N GLU A 386 -4.42 24.58 6.28
CA GLU A 386 -5.87 24.39 6.33
C GLU A 386 -6.29 23.26 5.38
N ARG A 387 -5.74 23.22 4.17
CA ARG A 387 -5.96 22.12 3.24
C ARG A 387 -5.33 20.81 3.71
N ALA A 388 -4.17 20.86 4.36
CA ALA A 388 -3.58 19.68 5.00
C ALA A 388 -4.53 19.07 6.05
N MET A 389 -5.13 19.91 6.90
CA MET A 389 -6.10 19.48 7.92
C MET A 389 -7.38 18.91 7.29
N GLU A 390 -7.90 19.54 6.24
CA GLU A 390 -9.04 19.01 5.49
C GLU A 390 -8.73 17.62 4.92
N MET A 391 -7.62 17.50 4.20
CA MET A 391 -7.20 16.28 3.53
C MET A 391 -6.99 15.14 4.54
N ALA A 392 -6.28 15.39 5.63
CA ALA A 392 -6.03 14.38 6.67
C ALA A 392 -7.34 13.89 7.32
N GLY A 393 -8.27 14.80 7.62
CA GLY A 393 -9.59 14.44 8.15
C GLY A 393 -10.44 13.63 7.16
N CYS A 394 -10.36 13.93 5.86
CA CYS A 394 -11.08 13.21 4.81
C CYS A 394 -10.51 11.81 4.56
N ALA A 395 -9.17 11.65 4.58
CA ALA A 395 -8.49 10.38 4.37
C ALA A 395 -8.56 9.42 5.58
N GLY A 396 -8.70 9.95 6.80
CA GLY A 396 -8.53 9.18 8.04
C GLY A 396 -9.41 7.92 8.18
N LEU A 397 -10.65 7.94 7.70
CA LEU A 397 -11.51 6.73 7.72
C LEU A 397 -10.99 5.64 6.79
N PHE A 398 -10.55 6.02 5.59
CA PHE A 398 -10.03 5.08 4.61
C PHE A 398 -8.72 4.46 5.12
N TRP A 399 -7.80 5.27 5.65
CA TRP A 399 -6.59 4.74 6.29
C TRP A 399 -6.89 3.80 7.45
N SER A 400 -7.90 4.12 8.25
CA SER A 400 -8.31 3.26 9.38
C SER A 400 -8.80 1.89 8.95
N CYS A 401 -9.47 1.80 7.80
CA CYS A 401 -9.97 0.55 7.25
C CYS A 401 -8.92 -0.21 6.43
N CYS A 402 -8.05 0.50 5.69
CA CYS A 402 -7.01 -0.09 4.84
C CYS A 402 -5.72 -0.45 5.61
N GLY A 403 -5.71 -0.29 6.94
CA GLY A 403 -4.59 -0.73 7.79
C GLY A 403 -3.47 0.28 8.03
N HIS A 404 -3.64 1.54 7.62
CA HIS A 404 -2.64 2.61 7.76
C HIS A 404 -2.83 3.46 9.04
N LEU A 405 -3.12 2.82 10.19
CA LEU A 405 -3.46 3.53 11.44
C LEU A 405 -2.31 4.36 12.01
N HIS A 406 -1.06 3.89 11.89
CA HIS A 406 0.10 4.64 12.36
C HIS A 406 0.35 5.89 11.51
N GLN A 407 0.23 5.79 10.17
CA GLN A 407 0.29 6.96 9.29
C GLN A 407 -0.85 7.93 9.61
N ALA A 408 -2.08 7.42 9.76
CA ALA A 408 -3.24 8.24 10.10
C ALA A 408 -3.01 9.04 11.38
N ARG A 409 -2.57 8.37 12.46
CA ARG A 409 -2.26 9.03 13.74
C ARG A 409 -1.21 10.12 13.56
N THR A 410 -0.11 9.80 12.90
CA THR A 410 1.03 10.72 12.71
C THR A 410 0.58 12.01 12.02
N TYR A 411 -0.09 11.91 10.87
CA TYR A 411 -0.55 13.09 10.14
C TYR A 411 -1.66 13.84 10.87
N LEU A 412 -2.61 13.13 11.49
CA LEU A 412 -3.72 13.75 12.24
C LEU A 412 -3.21 14.51 13.47
N GLU A 413 -2.26 13.96 14.24
CA GLU A 413 -1.63 14.65 15.37
C GLU A 413 -0.85 15.89 14.89
N ARG A 414 -0.10 15.79 13.78
CA ARG A 414 0.64 16.91 13.18
C ARG A 414 -0.29 18.05 12.77
N VAL A 415 -1.36 17.79 12.00
CA VAL A 415 -2.30 18.84 11.57
C VAL A 415 -3.07 19.45 12.75
N LEU A 416 -3.41 18.66 13.77
CA LEU A 416 -4.15 19.14 14.94
C LEU A 416 -3.31 20.00 15.89
N ALA A 417 -1.98 19.83 15.85
CA ALA A 417 -1.01 20.65 16.58
C ALA A 417 -0.78 22.03 15.93
N LEU A 418 -1.21 22.24 14.69
CA LEU A 418 -1.12 23.54 14.02
C LEU A 418 -2.08 24.55 14.69
N PRO A 419 -1.68 25.84 14.81
CA PRO A 419 -2.47 26.87 15.48
C PRO A 419 -3.61 27.41 14.60
N LEU A 420 -4.42 26.51 14.04
CA LEU A 420 -5.57 26.85 13.20
C LEU A 420 -6.85 27.03 14.02
N SER A 421 -7.74 27.88 13.51
CA SER A 421 -9.03 28.17 14.14
C SER A 421 -9.95 26.95 14.16
N ALA A 422 -10.94 26.98 15.05
CA ALA A 422 -11.99 25.97 15.06
C ALA A 422 -12.81 26.03 13.75
N GLY A 423 -13.22 24.87 13.26
CA GLY A 423 -13.98 24.75 12.02
C GLY A 423 -14.27 23.29 11.66
N PRO A 424 -15.04 23.04 10.59
CA PRO A 424 -15.45 21.69 10.19
C PRO A 424 -14.26 20.78 9.86
N HIS A 425 -13.17 21.33 9.30
CA HIS A 425 -11.95 20.55 9.02
C HIS A 425 -11.30 20.06 10.31
N ARG A 426 -11.18 20.92 11.34
CA ARG A 426 -10.67 20.54 12.66
C ARG A 426 -11.55 19.50 13.33
N THR A 427 -12.87 19.69 13.31
CA THR A 427 -13.83 18.71 13.85
C THR A 427 -13.68 17.35 13.17
N ARG A 428 -13.53 17.32 11.84
CA ARG A 428 -13.32 16.08 11.08
C ARG A 428 -11.97 15.42 11.41
N ALA A 429 -10.90 16.19 11.52
CA ALA A 429 -9.59 15.67 11.92
C ALA A 429 -9.60 15.10 13.35
N LEU A 430 -10.26 15.77 14.31
CA LEU A 430 -10.47 15.25 15.66
C LEU A 430 -11.28 13.95 15.64
N TRP A 431 -12.36 13.90 14.86
CA TRP A 431 -13.14 12.67 14.69
C TRP A 431 -12.27 11.51 14.18
N ALA A 432 -11.54 11.73 13.07
CA ALA A 432 -10.68 10.72 12.47
C ALA A 432 -9.57 10.25 13.43
N LEU A 433 -8.98 11.17 14.21
CA LEU A 433 -7.99 10.82 15.22
C LEU A 433 -8.62 9.99 16.35
N GLY A 434 -9.83 10.35 16.79
CA GLY A 434 -10.57 9.59 17.80
C GLY A 434 -10.86 8.15 17.36
N ILE A 435 -11.23 7.94 16.09
CA ILE A 435 -11.39 6.60 15.51
C ILE A 435 -10.05 5.85 15.49
N THR A 436 -8.99 6.51 15.03
CA THR A 436 -7.64 5.92 14.95
C THR A 436 -7.15 5.47 16.32
N LEU A 437 -7.24 6.33 17.33
CA LEU A 437 -6.83 6.04 18.72
C LEU A 437 -7.68 4.92 19.33
N THR A 438 -8.99 4.92 19.05
CA THR A 438 -9.89 3.85 19.50
C THR A 438 -9.49 2.50 18.91
N LEU A 439 -9.22 2.48 17.61
CA LEU A 439 -8.73 1.29 16.93
C LEU A 439 -7.34 0.90 17.44
N GLN A 440 -6.49 1.83 17.87
CA GLN A 440 -5.20 1.50 18.48
C GLN A 440 -5.29 0.95 19.92
N GLY A 441 -6.46 1.06 20.56
CA GLY A 441 -6.66 0.68 21.96
C GLY A 441 -6.33 1.80 22.97
N ASP A 442 -5.94 2.99 22.49
CA ASP A 442 -5.72 4.17 23.35
C ASP A 442 -7.06 4.87 23.63
N HIS A 443 -7.92 4.17 24.37
CA HIS A 443 -9.29 4.61 24.64
C HIS A 443 -9.35 5.87 25.51
N GLU A 444 -8.33 6.12 26.33
CA GLU A 444 -8.26 7.33 27.14
C GLU A 444 -7.97 8.57 26.29
N ALA A 445 -6.97 8.50 25.40
CA ALA A 445 -6.72 9.58 24.45
C ALA A 445 -7.90 9.76 23.49
N ALA A 446 -8.47 8.67 22.97
CA ALA A 446 -9.65 8.72 22.10
C ALA A 446 -10.82 9.46 22.76
N ARG A 447 -11.08 9.22 24.05
CA ARG A 447 -12.14 9.90 24.80
C ARG A 447 -11.85 11.40 25.02
N ARG A 448 -10.59 11.79 25.19
CA ARG A 448 -10.21 13.22 25.28
C ARG A 448 -10.45 13.91 23.93
N VAL A 449 -9.92 13.34 22.86
CA VAL A 449 -10.10 13.83 21.49
C VAL A 449 -11.58 13.87 21.08
N GLY A 450 -12.37 12.86 21.46
CA GLY A 450 -13.80 12.83 21.17
C GLY A 450 -14.59 13.95 21.87
N LYS A 451 -14.19 14.35 23.09
CA LYS A 451 -14.77 15.53 23.77
C LYS A 451 -14.38 16.84 23.10
N GLU A 452 -13.13 16.97 22.67
CA GLU A 452 -12.69 18.12 21.88
C GLU A 452 -13.45 18.21 20.56
N CYS A 453 -13.71 17.07 19.91
CA CYS A 453 -14.53 16.98 18.70
C CYS A 453 -15.97 17.46 18.95
N GLU A 454 -16.59 17.04 20.07
CA GLU A 454 -17.93 17.45 20.46
C GLU A 454 -18.00 18.96 20.72
N GLU A 455 -17.00 19.51 21.43
CA GLU A 455 -16.92 20.94 21.69
C GLU A 455 -16.71 21.76 20.42
N ALA A 456 -15.82 21.32 19.53
CA ALA A 456 -15.58 21.96 18.24
C ALA A 456 -16.85 21.97 17.37
N ALA A 457 -17.56 20.85 17.29
CA ALA A 457 -18.83 20.74 16.58
C ALA A 457 -19.90 21.68 17.16
N ARG A 458 -20.00 21.76 18.49
CA ARG A 458 -20.95 22.63 19.20
C ARG A 458 -20.68 24.11 18.92
N LEU A 459 -19.41 24.53 18.96
CA LEU A 459 -19.01 25.92 18.66
C LEU A 459 -19.28 26.28 17.20
N GLY A 460 -19.03 25.35 16.28
CA GLY A 460 -19.28 25.52 14.85
C GLY A 460 -20.75 25.38 14.42
N ARG A 461 -21.64 24.94 15.32
CA ARG A 461 -23.03 24.56 15.01
C ARG A 461 -23.12 23.52 13.88
N ASP A 462 -22.15 22.61 13.86
CA ASP A 462 -21.98 21.59 12.83
C ASP A 462 -22.70 20.29 13.23
N VAL A 463 -23.82 19.99 12.54
CA VAL A 463 -24.63 18.79 12.80
C VAL A 463 -23.88 17.51 12.42
N GLU A 464 -23.18 17.51 11.29
CA GLU A 464 -22.39 16.36 10.83
C GLU A 464 -21.20 16.12 11.78
N GLY A 465 -20.57 17.20 12.24
CA GLY A 465 -19.54 17.17 13.28
C GLY A 465 -20.05 16.64 14.62
N ALA A 466 -21.26 17.02 15.04
CA ALA A 466 -21.85 16.54 16.29
C ALA A 466 -22.16 15.03 16.23
N LEU A 467 -22.68 14.56 15.10
CA LEU A 467 -22.89 13.13 14.84
C LEU A 467 -21.55 12.38 14.74
N SER A 468 -20.52 12.96 14.12
CA SER A 468 -19.17 12.40 14.06
C SER A 468 -18.57 12.24 15.46
N ALA A 469 -18.67 13.26 16.31
CA ALA A 469 -18.22 13.21 17.70
C ALA A 469 -18.95 12.11 18.49
N ALA A 470 -20.29 12.03 18.35
CA ALA A 470 -21.09 11.00 18.99
C ALA A 470 -20.73 9.59 18.49
N HIS A 471 -20.47 9.42 17.20
CA HIS A 471 -19.96 8.17 16.62
C HIS A 471 -18.63 7.77 17.26
N SER A 472 -17.63 8.67 17.28
CA SER A 472 -16.32 8.39 17.89
C SER A 472 -16.41 8.07 19.38
N MET A 473 -17.19 8.84 20.14
CA MET A 473 -17.37 8.60 21.58
C MET A 473 -18.12 7.30 21.88
N SER A 474 -19.21 7.02 21.15
CA SER A 474 -19.96 5.78 21.32
C SER A 474 -19.13 4.56 20.93
N PHE A 475 -18.33 4.66 19.86
CA PHE A 475 -17.40 3.59 19.46
C PHE A 475 -16.35 3.36 20.54
N THR A 476 -15.71 4.42 21.06
CA THR A 476 -14.77 4.32 22.19
C THR A 476 -15.40 3.59 23.38
N TYR A 477 -16.61 3.98 23.80
CA TYR A 477 -17.29 3.33 24.93
C TYR A 477 -17.64 1.86 24.67
N LEU A 478 -18.02 1.52 23.45
CA LEU A 478 -18.28 0.13 23.07
C LEU A 478 -17.00 -0.70 23.22
N MET A 479 -15.87 -0.20 22.71
CA MET A 479 -14.57 -0.87 22.80
C MET A 479 -14.05 -1.03 24.23
N MET A 480 -14.45 -0.13 25.13
CA MET A 480 -14.19 -0.23 26.57
C MET A 480 -15.13 -1.21 27.31
N GLY A 481 -16.01 -1.93 26.61
CA GLY A 481 -16.99 -2.83 27.24
C GLY A 481 -18.11 -2.09 27.98
N ARG A 482 -18.47 -0.88 27.54
CA ARG A 482 -19.53 -0.05 28.14
C ARG A 482 -20.71 0.13 27.17
N PRO A 483 -21.40 -0.95 26.76
CA PRO A 483 -22.42 -0.90 25.71
C PRO A 483 -23.62 -0.02 26.09
N GLN A 484 -24.00 0.06 27.37
CA GLN A 484 -25.07 0.95 27.82
C GLN A 484 -24.72 2.42 27.55
N THR A 485 -23.48 2.84 27.82
CA THR A 485 -23.04 4.23 27.56
C THR A 485 -22.94 4.48 26.06
N ALA A 486 -22.39 3.53 25.29
CA ALA A 486 -22.35 3.62 23.82
C ALA A 486 -23.75 3.78 23.21
N HIS A 487 -24.72 3.00 23.69
CA HIS A 487 -26.11 3.09 23.27
C HIS A 487 -26.70 4.46 23.61
N LEU A 488 -26.57 4.94 24.85
CA LEU A 488 -27.11 6.24 25.25
C LEU A 488 -26.58 7.40 24.41
N VAL A 489 -25.27 7.42 24.14
CA VAL A 489 -24.63 8.49 23.34
C VAL A 489 -25.12 8.46 21.89
N SER A 490 -25.05 7.29 21.23
CA SER A 490 -25.46 7.14 19.83
C SER A 490 -26.96 7.40 19.63
N ASP A 491 -27.79 6.89 20.53
CA ASP A 491 -29.25 7.04 20.49
C ASP A 491 -29.70 8.47 20.82
N HIS A 492 -29.03 9.16 21.75
CA HIS A 492 -29.27 10.58 21.98
C HIS A 492 -28.94 11.43 20.75
N ALA A 493 -27.78 11.20 20.11
CA ALA A 493 -27.39 11.94 18.92
C ALA A 493 -28.37 11.74 17.76
N LEU A 494 -28.79 10.49 17.50
CA LEU A 494 -29.78 10.18 16.46
C LEU A 494 -31.16 10.78 16.73
N ARG A 495 -31.59 10.88 18.00
CA ARG A 495 -32.85 11.57 18.35
C ARG A 495 -32.76 13.09 18.25
N ARG A 496 -31.61 13.67 18.58
CA ARG A 496 -31.41 15.11 18.57
C ARG A 496 -31.26 15.67 17.16
N HIS A 497 -30.74 14.84 16.25
CA HIS A 497 -30.55 15.17 14.85
C HIS A 497 -31.30 14.17 13.95
N PRO A 498 -32.65 14.15 13.99
CA PRO A 498 -33.42 13.31 13.08
C PRO A 498 -33.26 13.83 11.65
N GLY A 499 -33.12 12.94 10.68
CA GLY A 499 -33.00 13.34 9.28
C GLY A 499 -32.71 12.16 8.35
N ASP A 500 -32.45 12.47 7.09
CA ASP A 500 -32.00 11.51 6.10
C ASP A 500 -30.46 11.42 6.16
N PRO A 501 -29.85 10.21 6.17
CA PRO A 501 -28.39 10.07 6.06
C PRO A 501 -27.77 10.77 4.84
N ALA A 502 -28.56 11.06 3.79
CA ALA A 502 -28.13 11.88 2.67
C ALA A 502 -27.60 13.27 3.08
N ASP A 503 -28.18 13.86 4.13
CA ASP A 503 -27.81 15.19 4.64
C ASP A 503 -26.68 15.13 5.67
N ALA A 504 -26.53 13.99 6.36
CA ALA A 504 -25.54 13.77 7.40
C ALA A 504 -25.09 12.30 7.43
N PRO A 505 -24.06 11.93 6.63
CA PRO A 505 -23.57 10.57 6.52
C PRO A 505 -23.15 9.94 7.85
N SER A 506 -22.74 10.74 8.83
CA SER A 506 -22.42 10.25 10.18
C SER A 506 -23.59 9.59 10.90
N GLN A 507 -24.84 9.86 10.50
CA GLN A 507 -25.99 9.10 11.02
C GLN A 507 -25.84 7.60 10.75
N MET A 508 -25.34 7.21 9.58
CA MET A 508 -25.14 5.81 9.23
C MET A 508 -24.12 5.15 10.19
N ARG A 509 -23.02 5.84 10.47
CA ARG A 509 -21.98 5.38 11.40
C ARG A 509 -22.49 5.28 12.84
N CYS A 510 -23.23 6.28 13.31
CA CYS A 510 -23.89 6.24 14.63
C CYS A 510 -24.85 5.05 14.77
N ARG A 511 -25.62 4.74 13.73
CA ARG A 511 -26.54 3.59 13.72
C ARG A 511 -25.80 2.26 13.82
N VAL A 512 -24.66 2.10 13.14
CA VAL A 512 -23.82 0.91 13.27
C VAL A 512 -23.39 0.69 14.73
N ILE A 513 -22.89 1.74 15.40
CA ILE A 513 -22.48 1.60 16.81
C ILE A 513 -23.67 1.35 17.73
N ARG A 514 -24.81 2.02 17.51
CA ARG A 514 -26.05 1.75 18.24
C ARG A 514 -26.48 0.28 18.10
N LEU A 515 -26.40 -0.27 16.90
CA LEU A 515 -26.73 -1.67 16.63
C LEU A 515 -25.83 -2.62 17.44
N PHE A 516 -24.51 -2.44 17.38
CA PHE A 516 -23.58 -3.25 18.18
C PHE A 516 -23.86 -3.12 19.69
N ALA A 517 -24.16 -1.92 20.17
CA ALA A 517 -24.50 -1.70 21.57
C ALA A 517 -25.80 -2.41 21.99
N LEU A 518 -26.84 -2.45 21.13
CA LEU A 518 -28.07 -3.20 21.40
C LEU A 518 -27.82 -4.71 21.50
N SER A 519 -27.02 -5.26 20.59
CA SER A 519 -26.63 -6.68 20.62
C SER A 519 -25.85 -7.02 21.89
N ALA A 520 -24.86 -6.20 22.27
CA ALA A 520 -24.08 -6.40 23.49
C ALA A 520 -24.92 -6.28 24.78
N LEU A 521 -26.03 -5.55 24.75
CA LEU A 521 -27.01 -5.47 25.84
C LEU A 521 -28.01 -6.64 25.86
N GLY A 522 -27.93 -7.56 24.89
CA GLY A 522 -28.88 -8.67 24.74
C GLY A 522 -30.26 -8.26 24.22
N ARG A 523 -30.43 -7.03 23.72
CA ARG A 523 -31.69 -6.51 23.17
C ARG A 523 -31.86 -6.95 21.71
N LEU A 524 -31.91 -8.26 21.49
CA LEU A 524 -31.77 -8.88 20.17
C LEU A 524 -32.88 -8.49 19.18
N ASP A 525 -34.12 -8.31 19.65
CA ASP A 525 -35.23 -7.91 18.77
C ASP A 525 -35.01 -6.48 18.23
N GLU A 526 -34.62 -5.54 19.10
CA GLU A 526 -34.30 -4.18 18.70
C GLU A 526 -33.04 -4.10 17.82
N ALA A 527 -32.04 -4.94 18.11
CA ALA A 527 -30.86 -5.09 17.26
C ALA A 527 -31.23 -5.61 15.87
N TYR A 528 -32.11 -6.62 15.78
CA TYR A 528 -32.59 -7.16 14.51
C TYR A 528 -33.33 -6.11 13.67
N GLU A 529 -34.20 -5.31 14.31
CA GLU A 529 -34.90 -4.22 13.66
C GLU A 529 -33.94 -3.14 13.13
N GLU A 530 -32.95 -2.74 13.93
CA GLU A 530 -31.97 -1.73 13.53
C GLU A 530 -31.03 -2.24 12.43
N ALA A 531 -30.62 -3.52 12.47
CA ALA A 531 -29.82 -4.15 11.42
C ALA A 531 -30.59 -4.22 10.09
N THR A 532 -31.87 -4.62 10.13
CA THR A 532 -32.73 -4.66 8.94
C THR A 532 -32.99 -3.26 8.38
N ARG A 533 -33.10 -2.24 9.24
CA ARG A 533 -33.18 -0.83 8.83
C ARG A 533 -31.88 -0.37 8.17
N LEU A 534 -30.73 -0.69 8.76
CA LEU A 534 -29.41 -0.36 8.21
C LEU A 534 -29.17 -1.01 6.85
N GLN A 535 -29.52 -2.29 6.66
CA GLN A 535 -29.44 -2.94 5.35
C GLN A 535 -30.27 -2.19 4.29
N ARG A 536 -31.52 -1.84 4.60
CA ARG A 536 -32.39 -1.10 3.66
C ARG A 536 -31.83 0.27 3.31
N LEU A 537 -31.32 1.01 4.30
CA LEU A 537 -30.66 2.30 4.06
C LEU A 537 -29.41 2.12 3.20
N SER A 538 -28.56 1.14 3.52
CA SER A 538 -27.32 0.91 2.77
C SER A 538 -27.61 0.52 1.32
N LEU A 539 -28.62 -0.32 1.08
CA LEU A 539 -29.09 -0.66 -0.27
C LEU A 539 -29.63 0.56 -1.04
N ARG A 540 -30.36 1.46 -0.37
CA ARG A 540 -30.86 2.71 -0.98
C ARG A 540 -29.70 3.58 -1.50
N PHE A 541 -28.59 3.64 -0.76
CA PHE A 541 -27.42 4.44 -1.14
C PHE A 541 -26.39 3.67 -1.97
N GLY A 542 -26.51 2.35 -2.09
CA GLY A 542 -25.46 1.51 -2.68
C GLY A 542 -24.18 1.46 -1.81
N GLU A 543 -24.29 1.72 -0.52
CA GLU A 543 -23.16 1.74 0.41
C GLU A 543 -22.89 0.33 0.97
N HIS A 544 -21.61 -0.04 1.13
CA HIS A 544 -21.19 -1.40 1.47
C HIS A 544 -20.70 -1.55 2.93
N TRP A 545 -20.06 -0.53 3.51
CA TRP A 545 -19.43 -0.65 4.82
C TRP A 545 -20.46 -0.83 5.96
N ALA A 546 -21.55 -0.05 5.97
CA ALA A 546 -22.60 -0.19 6.99
C ALA A 546 -23.43 -1.44 6.76
N ARG A 547 -23.66 -1.81 5.48
CA ARG A 547 -24.31 -3.08 5.12
C ARG A 547 -23.56 -4.28 5.69
N ALA A 548 -22.25 -4.34 5.50
CA ALA A 548 -21.42 -5.45 5.98
C ALA A 548 -21.51 -5.60 7.51
N TYR A 549 -21.55 -4.49 8.25
CA TYR A 549 -21.73 -4.53 9.71
C TYR A 549 -23.16 -4.89 10.14
N ALA A 550 -24.18 -4.58 9.34
CA ALA A 550 -25.53 -5.09 9.57
C ALA A 550 -25.60 -6.61 9.33
N ASP A 551 -24.97 -7.10 8.25
CA ASP A 551 -24.85 -8.54 7.96
C ASP A 551 -24.11 -9.29 9.07
N HIS A 552 -23.01 -8.72 9.60
CA HIS A 552 -22.33 -9.25 10.79
C HIS A 552 -23.31 -9.47 11.96
N GLN A 553 -24.10 -8.45 12.28
CA GLN A 553 -24.99 -8.48 13.44
C GLN A 553 -26.17 -9.43 13.23
N LEU A 554 -26.71 -9.52 12.01
CA LEU A 554 -27.71 -10.52 11.66
C LEU A 554 -27.17 -11.95 11.74
N ALA A 555 -25.92 -12.17 11.32
CA ALA A 555 -25.27 -13.46 11.48
C ALA A 555 -25.17 -13.88 12.96
N LEU A 556 -24.71 -12.96 13.82
CA LEU A 556 -24.65 -13.19 15.26
C LEU A 556 -26.04 -13.49 15.86
N ILE A 557 -27.05 -12.66 15.56
CA ILE A 557 -28.42 -12.83 16.06
C ILE A 557 -28.99 -14.20 15.64
N HIS A 558 -28.81 -14.59 14.38
CA HIS A 558 -29.26 -15.88 13.89
C HIS A 558 -28.52 -17.06 14.53
N LEU A 559 -27.22 -16.94 14.83
CA LEU A 559 -26.51 -17.96 15.59
C LEU A 559 -27.08 -18.14 16.99
N LEU A 560 -27.31 -17.04 17.70
CA LEU A 560 -27.90 -17.05 19.05
C LEU A 560 -29.33 -17.61 19.05
N GLN A 561 -30.08 -17.45 17.96
CA GLN A 561 -31.43 -18.00 17.77
C GLN A 561 -31.44 -19.46 17.26
N GLY A 562 -30.29 -20.11 17.09
CA GLY A 562 -30.21 -21.49 16.60
C GLY A 562 -30.56 -21.63 15.10
N ARG A 563 -30.30 -20.59 14.30
CA ARG A 563 -30.55 -20.54 12.85
C ARG A 563 -29.24 -20.46 12.06
N PRO A 564 -28.39 -21.51 12.09
CA PRO A 564 -27.01 -21.40 11.64
C PRO A 564 -26.84 -21.26 10.12
N ARG A 565 -27.79 -21.75 9.31
CA ARG A 565 -27.78 -21.55 7.85
C ARG A 565 -28.00 -20.10 7.44
N GLN A 566 -28.93 -19.41 8.09
CA GLN A 566 -29.13 -17.97 7.86
C GLN A 566 -27.90 -17.19 8.31
N ALA A 567 -27.30 -17.59 9.44
CA ALA A 567 -26.09 -16.94 9.92
C ALA A 567 -24.90 -17.08 8.97
N GLU A 568 -24.69 -18.28 8.42
CA GLU A 568 -23.65 -18.51 7.42
C GLU A 568 -23.82 -17.60 6.20
N SER A 569 -25.05 -17.50 5.66
CA SER A 569 -25.35 -16.64 4.52
C SER A 569 -24.97 -15.17 4.79
N HIS A 570 -25.34 -14.63 5.95
CA HIS A 570 -24.99 -13.27 6.33
C HIS A 570 -23.48 -13.09 6.60
N ALA A 571 -22.82 -14.07 7.23
CA ALA A 571 -21.38 -14.01 7.45
C ALA A 571 -20.60 -13.97 6.13
N ARG A 572 -21.01 -14.77 5.13
CA ARG A 572 -20.43 -14.74 3.77
C ARG A 572 -20.71 -13.42 3.04
N ALA A 573 -21.91 -12.86 3.18
CA ALA A 573 -22.25 -11.55 2.60
C ALA A 573 -21.39 -10.41 3.18
N MET A 574 -21.12 -10.45 4.50
CA MET A 574 -20.19 -9.54 5.16
C MET A 574 -18.78 -9.71 4.58
N LEU A 575 -18.26 -10.94 4.55
CA LEU A 575 -16.90 -11.23 4.07
C LEU A 575 -16.70 -10.76 2.62
N ALA A 576 -17.68 -11.00 1.74
CA ALA A 576 -17.62 -10.55 0.35
C ALA A 576 -17.52 -9.03 0.24
N SER A 577 -18.27 -8.30 1.08
CA SER A 577 -18.24 -6.84 1.12
C SER A 577 -16.93 -6.31 1.71
N LYS A 578 -16.43 -6.92 2.80
CA LYS A 578 -15.19 -6.49 3.47
C LYS A 578 -13.94 -6.77 2.64
N HIS A 579 -13.94 -7.88 1.90
CA HIS A 579 -12.88 -8.20 0.94
C HIS A 579 -12.78 -7.13 -0.17
N GLN A 580 -13.91 -6.65 -0.71
CA GLN A 580 -13.92 -5.56 -1.69
C GLN A 580 -13.39 -4.23 -1.14
N LEU A 581 -13.54 -4.00 0.17
CA LEU A 581 -13.09 -2.77 0.83
C LEU A 581 -11.66 -2.87 1.37
N HIS A 582 -10.99 -4.02 1.24
CA HIS A 582 -9.70 -4.31 1.87
C HIS A 582 -9.71 -4.08 3.40
N ASP A 583 -10.86 -4.33 4.06
CA ASP A 583 -11.05 -4.13 5.50
C ASP A 583 -10.74 -5.43 6.26
N SER A 584 -9.46 -5.58 6.62
CA SER A 584 -8.93 -6.76 7.33
C SER A 584 -9.61 -7.00 8.69
N LEU A 585 -9.97 -5.94 9.42
CA LEU A 585 -10.69 -6.07 10.69
C LEU A 585 -12.09 -6.64 10.48
N GLY A 586 -12.80 -6.12 9.47
CA GLY A 586 -14.09 -6.67 9.06
C GLY A 586 -13.99 -8.13 8.61
N ILE A 587 -12.92 -8.50 7.88
CA ILE A 587 -12.69 -9.89 7.47
C ILE A 587 -12.50 -10.80 8.69
N ALA A 588 -11.66 -10.41 9.66
CA ALA A 588 -11.41 -11.20 10.87
C ALA A 588 -12.71 -11.44 11.67
N LEU A 589 -13.52 -10.40 11.85
CA LEU A 589 -14.83 -10.48 12.51
C LEU A 589 -15.81 -11.40 11.75
N GLY A 590 -15.84 -11.32 10.42
CA GLY A 590 -16.69 -12.18 9.60
C GLY A 590 -16.29 -13.66 9.65
N LEU A 591 -14.99 -13.95 9.69
CA LEU A 591 -14.47 -15.32 9.78
C LEU A 591 -14.82 -15.97 11.13
N ASP A 592 -14.80 -15.21 12.22
CA ASP A 592 -15.23 -15.70 13.54
C ASP A 592 -16.70 -16.16 13.52
N LEU A 593 -17.59 -15.34 12.94
CA LEU A 593 -19.02 -15.69 12.83
C LEU A 593 -19.27 -16.84 11.85
N LEU A 594 -18.55 -16.88 10.73
CA LEU A 594 -18.66 -17.97 9.76
C LEU A 594 -18.23 -19.30 10.37
N ALA A 595 -17.10 -19.32 11.10
CA ALA A 595 -16.64 -20.52 11.80
C ALA A 595 -17.69 -21.01 12.81
N GLY A 596 -18.29 -20.09 13.57
CA GLY A 596 -19.40 -20.39 14.47
C GLY A 596 -20.62 -21.00 13.77
N ALA A 597 -21.01 -20.44 12.63
CA ALA A 597 -22.14 -20.91 11.84
C ALA A 597 -21.92 -22.29 11.23
N ILE A 598 -20.72 -22.56 10.75
CA ILE A 598 -20.33 -23.88 10.22
C ILE A 598 -20.27 -24.92 11.35
N ALA A 599 -19.68 -24.56 12.50
CA ALA A 599 -19.63 -25.42 13.68
C ALA A 599 -21.03 -25.80 14.19
N ALA A 600 -21.95 -24.83 14.21
CA ALA A 600 -23.33 -25.05 14.63
C ALA A 600 -24.14 -25.93 13.65
N GLN A 601 -23.67 -26.12 12.41
CA GLN A 601 -24.25 -27.06 11.44
C GLN A 601 -23.65 -28.47 11.53
N GLY A 602 -22.60 -28.66 12.32
CA GLY A 602 -21.94 -29.94 12.54
C GLY A 602 -20.75 -30.24 11.62
N ASP A 603 -20.28 -29.28 10.82
CA ASP A 603 -19.03 -29.45 10.05
C ASP A 603 -17.82 -28.91 10.83
N GLY A 604 -17.33 -29.71 11.78
CA GLY A 604 -16.23 -29.30 12.63
C GLY A 604 -14.90 -29.08 11.90
N VAL A 605 -14.67 -29.77 10.77
CA VAL A 605 -13.41 -29.65 10.01
C VAL A 605 -13.39 -28.36 9.20
N ALA A 606 -14.49 -28.01 8.52
CA ALA A 606 -14.60 -26.73 7.83
C ALA A 606 -14.55 -25.56 8.82
N ALA A 607 -15.20 -25.68 9.98
CA ALA A 607 -15.12 -24.67 11.04
C ALA A 607 -13.67 -24.46 11.51
N ALA A 608 -12.92 -25.53 11.74
CA ALA A 608 -11.50 -25.46 12.11
C ALA A 608 -10.65 -24.72 11.07
N ARG A 609 -10.88 -24.99 9.77
CA ARG A 609 -10.18 -24.29 8.67
C ARG A 609 -10.50 -22.80 8.68
N THR A 610 -11.79 -22.44 8.78
CA THR A 610 -12.23 -21.04 8.82
C THR A 610 -11.66 -20.32 10.04
N SER A 611 -11.65 -20.95 11.22
CA SER A 611 -11.01 -20.41 12.42
C SER A 611 -9.51 -20.23 12.24
N GLY A 612 -8.84 -21.16 11.56
CA GLY A 612 -7.41 -21.07 11.28
C GLY A 612 -7.07 -19.90 10.35
N THR A 613 -7.89 -19.65 9.32
CA THR A 613 -7.81 -18.43 8.48
C THR A 613 -8.11 -17.16 9.28
N GLY A 614 -9.14 -17.17 10.11
CA GLY A 614 -9.50 -16.03 10.97
C GLY A 614 -8.36 -15.65 11.91
N HIS A 615 -7.68 -16.65 12.47
CA HIS A 615 -6.48 -16.43 13.30
C HIS A 615 -5.38 -15.68 12.55
N MET A 616 -5.19 -15.93 11.25
CA MET A 616 -4.19 -15.20 10.45
C MET A 616 -4.53 -13.72 10.32
N TYR A 617 -5.78 -13.38 10.00
CA TYR A 617 -6.21 -11.98 9.96
C TYR A 617 -6.10 -11.30 11.32
N TRP A 618 -6.43 -12.00 12.41
CA TRP A 618 -6.24 -11.47 13.76
C TRP A 618 -4.77 -11.23 14.13
N ARG A 619 -3.85 -12.10 13.68
CA ARG A 619 -2.40 -11.88 13.84
C ARG A 619 -1.92 -10.69 13.01
N ILE A 620 -2.38 -10.56 11.75
CA ILE A 620 -2.04 -9.45 10.84
C ILE A 620 -2.40 -8.10 11.48
N ILE A 621 -3.51 -8.03 12.20
CA ILE A 621 -4.00 -6.80 12.84
C ILE A 621 -3.28 -6.51 14.18
N GLY A 622 -2.55 -7.47 14.74
CA GLY A 622 -1.79 -7.30 15.99
C GLY A 622 -2.63 -7.21 17.26
N HIS A 623 -3.95 -7.39 17.20
CA HIS A 623 -4.84 -7.36 18.36
C HIS A 623 -5.99 -8.36 18.24
N PRO A 624 -5.77 -9.63 18.64
CA PRO A 624 -6.77 -10.69 18.51
C PRO A 624 -8.09 -10.34 19.17
N HIS A 625 -9.20 -10.69 18.50
CA HIS A 625 -10.56 -10.63 19.04
C HIS A 625 -10.99 -9.25 19.56
N ARG A 626 -10.36 -8.19 19.05
CA ARG A 626 -10.61 -6.80 19.45
C ARG A 626 -12.10 -6.44 19.31
N GLY A 627 -12.61 -5.70 20.30
CA GLY A 627 -13.95 -5.09 20.24
C GLY A 627 -15.12 -6.06 20.36
N THR A 628 -14.85 -7.34 20.64
CA THR A 628 -15.86 -8.37 20.85
C THR A 628 -15.55 -9.27 22.06
N PRO A 629 -15.09 -8.74 23.22
CA PRO A 629 -14.78 -9.59 24.38
C PRO A 629 -15.98 -10.43 24.84
N GLU A 630 -17.21 -9.91 24.68
CA GLU A 630 -18.46 -10.62 24.95
C GLU A 630 -18.67 -11.86 24.07
N LEU A 631 -18.03 -11.90 22.89
CA LEU A 631 -18.06 -13.08 22.02
C LEU A 631 -17.03 -14.13 22.43
N GLY A 632 -16.17 -13.88 23.44
CA GLY A 632 -15.18 -14.84 23.93
C GLY A 632 -15.83 -16.18 24.33
N ALA A 633 -16.78 -16.14 25.27
CA ALA A 633 -17.51 -17.33 25.70
C ALA A 633 -18.29 -18.02 24.57
N ILE A 634 -18.78 -17.23 23.61
CA ILE A 634 -19.52 -17.75 22.46
C ILE A 634 -18.57 -18.48 21.48
N ARG A 635 -17.37 -17.93 21.22
CA ARG A 635 -16.32 -18.57 20.41
C ARG A 635 -15.86 -19.88 21.03
N GLU A 636 -15.62 -19.91 22.34
CA GLU A 636 -15.25 -21.14 23.06
C GLU A 636 -16.33 -22.23 22.91
N GLN A 637 -17.60 -21.87 23.02
CA GLN A 637 -18.71 -22.81 22.81
C GLN A 637 -18.73 -23.38 21.38
N TRP A 638 -18.47 -22.55 20.38
CA TRP A 638 -18.45 -23.00 18.98
C TRP A 638 -17.21 -23.83 18.66
N GLU A 639 -16.06 -23.51 19.23
CA GLU A 639 -14.86 -24.35 19.14
C GLU A 639 -15.13 -25.72 19.74
N LEU A 640 -15.72 -25.78 20.95
CA LEU A 640 -16.08 -27.05 21.58
C LEU A 640 -17.03 -27.87 20.71
N ARG A 641 -18.03 -27.25 20.09
CA ARG A 641 -18.92 -27.93 19.14
C ARG A 641 -18.19 -28.44 17.91
N ALA A 642 -17.29 -27.64 17.34
CA ALA A 642 -16.48 -28.05 16.19
C ALA A 642 -15.57 -29.24 16.54
N ARG A 643 -14.93 -29.22 17.71
CA ARG A 643 -14.12 -30.32 18.23
C ARG A 643 -14.95 -31.58 18.48
N GLN A 644 -16.16 -31.46 19.03
CA GLN A 644 -17.08 -32.59 19.20
C GLN A 644 -17.50 -33.21 17.87
N ALA A 645 -17.72 -32.39 16.83
CA ALA A 645 -18.14 -32.88 15.52
C ALA A 645 -16.99 -33.50 14.70
N ALA A 646 -15.79 -32.91 14.74
CA ALA A 646 -14.64 -33.38 13.96
C ALA A 646 -13.75 -34.39 14.68
N GLY A 647 -13.75 -34.38 16.02
CA GLY A 647 -12.71 -34.96 16.87
C GLY A 647 -11.48 -34.05 16.98
N ASP A 648 -10.88 -34.01 18.17
CA ASP A 648 -9.78 -33.07 18.51
C ASP A 648 -8.61 -33.12 17.54
N THR A 649 -8.19 -34.32 17.13
CA THR A 649 -7.03 -34.48 16.23
C THR A 649 -7.31 -33.94 14.82
N ALA A 650 -8.52 -34.12 14.31
CA ALA A 650 -8.90 -33.64 12.99
C ALA A 650 -9.09 -32.13 12.98
N TYR A 651 -9.74 -31.59 14.03
CA TYR A 651 -9.86 -30.15 14.25
C TYR A 651 -8.48 -29.49 14.28
N GLU A 652 -7.59 -29.97 15.14
CA GLU A 652 -6.27 -29.39 15.35
C GLU A 652 -5.41 -29.41 14.08
N ARG A 653 -5.47 -30.50 13.32
CA ARG A 653 -4.77 -30.60 12.03
C ARG A 653 -5.30 -29.61 11.00
N ALA A 654 -6.62 -29.48 10.91
CA ALA A 654 -7.27 -28.57 9.97
C ALA A 654 -7.00 -27.10 10.31
N TYR A 655 -7.09 -26.76 11.60
CA TYR A 655 -6.77 -25.43 12.13
C TYR A 655 -5.32 -25.05 11.83
N ARG A 656 -4.35 -25.87 12.26
CA ARG A 656 -2.91 -25.58 12.04
C ARG A 656 -2.56 -25.45 10.56
N ARG A 657 -3.15 -26.28 9.70
CA ARG A 657 -2.93 -26.20 8.26
C ARG A 657 -3.42 -24.86 7.71
N ALA A 658 -4.62 -24.42 8.09
CA ALA A 658 -5.17 -23.15 7.63
C ALA A 658 -4.42 -21.94 8.22
N SER A 659 -3.97 -22.01 9.49
CA SER A 659 -3.15 -20.97 10.11
C SER A 659 -1.69 -20.92 9.63
N ALA A 660 -1.28 -21.87 8.79
CA ALA A 660 0.04 -21.86 8.14
C ALA A 660 -0.06 -21.64 6.62
N ASP A 661 -1.28 -21.47 6.10
CA ASP A 661 -1.53 -21.21 4.68
C ASP A 661 -1.67 -19.70 4.42
N ASP A 662 -1.71 -19.36 3.14
CA ASP A 662 -1.95 -17.99 2.68
C ASP A 662 -3.36 -17.51 3.08
N ALA A 663 -3.42 -16.36 3.76
CA ALA A 663 -4.67 -15.84 4.32
C ALA A 663 -5.72 -15.51 3.25
N GLU A 664 -5.30 -15.00 2.09
CA GLU A 664 -6.18 -14.67 0.97
C GLU A 664 -6.74 -15.94 0.30
N ARG A 665 -5.92 -16.99 0.15
CA ARG A 665 -6.43 -18.30 -0.28
C ARG A 665 -7.45 -18.88 0.69
N GLY A 666 -7.17 -18.77 1.99
CA GLY A 666 -8.09 -19.17 3.05
C GLY A 666 -9.42 -18.40 2.98
N LEU A 667 -9.37 -17.09 2.74
CA LEU A 667 -10.55 -16.24 2.57
C LEU A 667 -11.34 -16.59 1.31
N ALA A 668 -10.67 -16.80 0.17
CA ALA A 668 -11.32 -17.21 -1.07
C ALA A 668 -12.07 -18.54 -0.91
N HIS A 669 -11.47 -19.51 -0.20
CA HIS A 669 -12.13 -20.77 0.16
C HIS A 669 -13.35 -20.54 1.06
N ALA A 670 -13.23 -19.67 2.07
CA ALA A 670 -14.33 -19.26 2.96
C ALA A 670 -15.43 -18.47 2.23
N LEU A 671 -15.19 -17.97 1.04
CA LEU A 671 -16.18 -17.32 0.17
C LEU A 671 -16.77 -18.27 -0.89
N GLU A 672 -16.38 -19.55 -0.91
CA GLU A 672 -16.76 -20.53 -1.96
C GLU A 672 -16.39 -20.10 -3.39
N ARG A 673 -15.46 -19.14 -3.55
CA ARG A 673 -14.97 -18.73 -4.87
C ARG A 673 -13.82 -19.65 -5.27
N GLN A 674 -13.96 -20.36 -6.39
CA GLN A 674 -12.80 -20.93 -7.06
C GLN A 674 -11.86 -19.77 -7.46
N LEU A 675 -10.62 -19.79 -6.98
CA LEU A 675 -9.58 -18.87 -7.44
C LEU A 675 -9.36 -19.10 -8.96
N PRO A 676 -9.14 -18.05 -9.78
CA PRO A 676 -8.56 -18.26 -11.09
C PRO A 676 -7.15 -18.87 -10.91
N SER A 677 -6.89 -19.90 -11.70
CA SER A 677 -5.65 -20.68 -11.75
C SER A 677 -4.41 -19.85 -12.05
#